data_AF-A0A1G4AZY7-F1
#
_entry.id   AF-A0A1G4AZY7-F1
#
_cell.length_a   1.000
_cell.length_b   1.000
_cell.length_c   1.000
_cell.angle_alpha   90.00
_cell.angle_beta   90.00
_cell.angle_gamma   90.00
#
_symmetry.space_group_name_H-M   'P 1'
#
loop_
_entity.id
_entity.type
_entity.pdbx_description
1 polymer ?
#
loop_
_entity_poly.entity_id
_entity_poly.type
_entity_poly.pdbx_seq_one_letter_code
_entity_poly.pdbx_strand_id
1 'polypeptide(L)'
;MRGNNNDGDTANESLGDDVFSQTIDKLRELGIADLPGLQGGRKERLKKFMYSVEKDDLALADVFAQANEAMGLRGVGGGDDCKLSTFAEDVLKIEISGPDQHHLTVIDVPGIFRTATKGLTTDNDIVLVRNMVNRYIKDQRTIILSVIPCNVDVATQEVLTLAKQVDPEGLRTMSVLTKPDLATERATQQIVCELVEGKRHSLRLGYCVVKNRSADDDFSTMTDRNSSEKSFFSASPWARLRSSNRVGVNSLAVRLRDLLRDISNKEFKNVKAEIYSMLNQNEAEFKRMGPSRARPDAQRRYLGQIASDFQEADLRARDGHYSGMDIFDQNPKLRLITSIVNHNEQFNKVFVLRGHTRKFEGPAETEFGPNTPLNVDTITNPDEALGGILVFYESRNAELGSFPGSMLAQVFKEQTKKWEPLVLKHVSQAIMIVHEFIGAALRLKCTDANTFDELHDHFLLPKLRASYQRALEHAQFLINVELSGQPYTMNHYFNINPQKSRAIRLKEAINKAIGPAAIRNDHGHTLCLSSPSSKSGLVIGNTASRGAEVQAAENNGNPFEFTTLKGTESLRAAGWWVSKSMLPKLTTGRSNVEQVREDIHDTLHSYYKIARERFVDVVLQQAVFHFLLDAKTGPLKIFTPDLVMGLDNKQLQMIAGEDVATRNRRDILTRDTENLKLAMEELRMSK
;
A
#
# COMPACT_ATOMS: atom_id res chain seq x y z
N MET A 1 -53.17 42.71 -34.22
CA MET A 1 -52.70 44.10 -34.43
C MET A 1 -51.21 43.98 -34.72
N ARG A 2 -50.75 44.00 -35.98
CA ARG A 2 -50.38 45.20 -36.79
C ARG A 2 -49.62 46.23 -35.92
N GLY A 3 -48.38 46.66 -36.19
CA GLY A 3 -47.45 46.51 -37.32
C GLY A 3 -45.99 46.64 -36.84
N ASN A 4 -45.01 46.09 -37.56
CA ASN A 4 -44.23 46.74 -38.64
C ASN A 4 -43.57 48.06 -38.23
N ASN A 5 -42.23 48.07 -38.15
CA ASN A 5 -41.37 48.80 -39.10
C ASN A 5 -39.95 48.20 -39.13
N ASN A 6 -39.57 47.78 -40.34
CA ASN A 6 -38.20 47.57 -40.79
C ASN A 6 -37.47 48.92 -40.92
N ASP A 7 -36.15 48.86 -40.80
CA ASP A 7 -35.10 49.41 -41.68
C ASP A 7 -33.81 49.36 -40.83
N GLY A 8 -32.75 48.61 -41.13
CA GLY A 8 -32.15 48.34 -42.44
C GLY A 8 -31.03 49.35 -42.67
N ASP A 9 -29.84 49.13 -42.08
CA ASP A 9 -28.60 49.46 -42.79
C ASP A 9 -27.34 48.87 -42.13
N THR A 10 -26.47 48.40 -43.03
CA THR A 10 -25.15 47.82 -42.82
C THR A 10 -24.12 48.87 -42.37
N ALA A 11 -23.41 48.61 -41.28
CA ALA A 11 -22.08 49.18 -41.06
C ALA A 11 -21.24 48.20 -40.22
N ASN A 12 -20.44 47.44 -40.94
CA ASN A 12 -19.34 46.63 -40.45
C ASN A 12 -18.15 47.58 -40.33
N GLU A 13 -17.87 48.12 -39.15
CA GLU A 13 -16.65 48.92 -38.90
C GLU A 13 -16.27 48.86 -37.41
N SER A 14 -15.20 48.09 -37.15
CA SER A 14 -14.17 48.30 -36.12
C SER A 14 -14.58 49.07 -34.85
N LEU A 15 -15.22 48.38 -33.91
CA LEU A 15 -15.24 48.77 -32.50
C LEU A 15 -14.50 47.67 -31.71
N GLY A 16 -13.17 47.76 -31.70
CA GLY A 16 -12.33 46.72 -31.11
C GLY A 16 -11.00 47.18 -30.53
N ASP A 17 -10.36 48.23 -31.07
CA ASP A 17 -8.96 48.52 -30.73
C ASP A 17 -8.67 49.94 -30.18
N ASP A 18 -9.63 50.87 -30.20
CA ASP A 18 -9.35 52.28 -29.88
C ASP A 18 -9.57 52.72 -28.43
N VAL A 19 -10.05 51.85 -27.52
CA VAL A 19 -10.24 52.20 -26.09
C VAL A 19 -9.06 51.77 -25.21
N PHE A 20 -8.14 50.94 -25.72
CA PHE A 20 -6.92 50.54 -25.00
C PHE A 20 -5.65 51.28 -25.47
N SER A 21 -5.72 52.08 -26.54
CA SER A 21 -4.55 52.77 -27.10
C SER A 21 -4.36 54.22 -26.64
N GLN A 22 -5.20 54.74 -25.74
CA GLN A 22 -5.04 56.07 -25.15
C GLN A 22 -5.16 55.96 -23.64
N THR A 23 -4.04 55.72 -22.94
CA THR A 23 -3.68 56.09 -21.54
C THR A 23 -2.61 55.11 -21.01
N ILE A 24 -1.43 55.04 -21.66
CA ILE A 24 -0.21 54.60 -20.97
C ILE A 24 0.89 55.58 -21.36
N ASP A 25 0.75 56.82 -20.88
CA ASP A 25 1.87 57.74 -20.81
C ASP A 25 2.79 57.28 -19.67
N LYS A 26 3.84 56.54 -20.04
CA LYS A 26 5.12 56.36 -19.32
C LYS A 26 5.03 56.08 -17.80
N LEU A 27 4.63 54.86 -17.44
CA LEU A 27 4.79 54.35 -16.08
C LEU A 27 6.18 53.68 -15.92
N ARG A 28 6.94 54.10 -14.91
CA ARG A 28 8.09 53.34 -14.40
C ARG A 28 7.73 52.70 -13.07
N GLU A 29 7.77 51.37 -12.99
CA GLU A 29 7.59 50.65 -11.72
C GLU A 29 8.95 50.27 -11.12
N LEU A 30 9.13 50.61 -9.84
CA LEU A 30 10.32 50.36 -9.06
C LEU A 30 9.95 49.47 -7.88
N GLY A 31 10.61 48.33 -7.73
CA GLY A 31 10.37 47.42 -6.61
C GLY A 31 11.59 46.59 -6.26
N ILE A 32 11.67 46.11 -5.02
CA ILE A 32 12.74 45.19 -4.61
C ILE A 32 12.21 43.76 -4.61
N ALA A 33 12.85 42.88 -5.37
CA ALA A 33 12.48 41.47 -5.47
C ALA A 33 13.21 40.64 -4.39
N ASP A 34 12.43 39.88 -3.61
CA ASP A 34 12.95 38.97 -2.58
C ASP A 34 13.48 37.66 -3.20
N LEU A 35 14.68 37.21 -2.82
CA LEU A 35 15.11 35.83 -3.07
C LEU A 35 14.47 34.85 -2.05
N PRO A 36 14.19 33.59 -2.44
CA PRO A 36 13.59 32.60 -1.55
C PRO A 36 14.53 32.26 -0.38
N GLY A 37 14.16 32.65 0.84
CA GLY A 37 14.91 32.36 2.08
C GLY A 37 14.84 33.42 3.19
N LEU A 38 14.33 34.62 2.92
CA LEU A 38 14.26 35.71 3.90
C LEU A 38 13.17 35.50 4.98
N GLN A 39 13.57 35.59 6.26
CA GLN A 39 12.73 35.49 7.46
C GLN A 39 12.40 36.90 8.04
N GLY A 40 11.19 37.09 8.59
CA GLY A 40 10.83 38.21 9.48
C GLY A 40 10.61 39.60 8.84
N GLY A 41 10.67 40.64 9.68
CA GLY A 41 10.33 42.05 9.35
C GLY A 41 11.18 42.75 8.28
N ARG A 42 12.31 42.15 7.87
CA ARG A 42 13.09 42.60 6.69
C ARG A 42 12.30 42.39 5.40
N LYS A 43 11.64 41.24 5.26
CA LYS A 43 10.78 40.91 4.10
C LYS A 43 9.61 41.88 3.95
N GLU A 44 9.05 42.30 5.08
CA GLU A 44 7.93 43.23 5.12
C GLU A 44 8.34 44.67 4.78
N ARG A 45 9.58 45.07 5.09
CA ARG A 45 10.17 46.35 4.65
C ARG A 45 10.41 46.38 3.14
N LEU A 46 10.95 45.30 2.57
CA LEU A 46 11.23 45.19 1.13
C LEU A 46 9.95 45.20 0.30
N LYS A 47 8.90 44.50 0.75
CA LYS A 47 7.57 44.53 0.08
C LYS A 47 6.87 45.89 0.09
N LYS A 48 7.19 46.77 1.05
CA LYS A 48 6.63 48.13 1.12
C LYS A 48 7.32 49.09 0.14
N PHE A 49 8.49 48.72 -0.39
CA PHE A 49 9.23 49.52 -1.36
C PHE A 49 8.70 49.22 -2.77
N MET A 50 7.58 49.83 -3.13
CA MET A 50 7.00 49.78 -4.47
C MET A 50 6.56 51.19 -4.88
N TYR A 51 7.17 51.73 -5.93
CA TYR A 51 6.92 53.08 -6.41
C TYR A 51 6.57 53.05 -7.90
N SER A 52 5.62 53.91 -8.29
CA SER A 52 5.33 54.20 -9.68
C SER A 52 5.55 55.69 -9.93
N VAL A 53 6.30 56.03 -10.98
CA VAL A 53 6.69 57.43 -11.22
C VAL A 53 6.62 57.78 -12.72
N GLU A 54 6.17 59.01 -13.02
CA GLU A 54 6.09 59.58 -14.38
C GLU A 54 7.42 60.22 -14.85
N LYS A 55 7.57 60.39 -16.16
CA LYS A 55 8.85 60.53 -16.89
C LYS A 55 9.76 61.70 -16.51
N ASP A 56 9.23 62.81 -15.99
CA ASP A 56 9.97 64.09 -15.95
C ASP A 56 10.51 64.51 -14.56
N ASP A 57 10.15 63.80 -13.48
CA ASP A 57 10.53 64.18 -12.10
C ASP A 57 11.52 63.23 -11.38
N LEU A 58 12.10 62.26 -12.08
CA LEU A 58 12.99 61.28 -11.45
C LEU A 58 14.45 61.72 -11.41
N ALA A 59 14.85 62.30 -10.28
CA ALA A 59 16.22 62.17 -9.81
C ALA A 59 16.48 60.69 -9.44
N LEU A 60 16.87 59.86 -10.41
CA LEU A 60 17.22 58.44 -10.20
C LEU A 60 18.21 58.26 -9.03
N ALA A 61 19.07 59.24 -8.79
CA ALA A 61 19.99 59.28 -7.65
C ALA A 61 19.26 59.17 -6.29
N ASP A 62 18.11 59.83 -6.13
CA ASP A 62 17.33 59.81 -4.89
C ASP A 62 16.65 58.46 -4.68
N VAL A 63 16.17 57.84 -5.77
CA VAL A 63 15.62 56.48 -5.75
C VAL A 63 16.70 55.47 -5.35
N PHE A 64 17.92 55.60 -5.88
CA PHE A 64 19.03 54.74 -5.48
C PHE A 64 19.40 54.93 -4.01
N ALA A 65 19.37 56.16 -3.49
CA ALA A 65 19.62 56.43 -2.07
C ALA A 65 18.56 55.76 -1.17
N GLN A 66 17.28 55.88 -1.51
CA GLN A 66 16.18 55.25 -0.76
C GLN A 66 16.21 53.72 -0.87
N ALA A 67 16.53 53.18 -2.05
CA ALA A 67 16.69 51.74 -2.25
C ALA A 67 17.86 51.18 -1.41
N ASN A 68 18.98 51.91 -1.35
CA ASN A 68 20.13 51.53 -0.52
C ASN A 68 19.76 51.49 0.97
N GLU A 69 18.98 52.45 1.46
CA GLU A 69 18.47 52.45 2.84
C GLU A 69 17.52 51.27 3.10
N ALA A 70 16.60 50.99 2.17
CA ALA A 70 15.66 49.88 2.27
C ALA A 70 16.37 48.51 2.30
N MET A 71 17.43 48.36 1.50
CA MET A 71 18.27 47.15 1.44
C MET A 71 19.28 47.05 2.60
N GLY A 72 19.44 48.10 3.40
CA GLY A 72 20.39 48.13 4.53
C GLY A 72 21.85 48.23 4.09
N LEU A 73 22.09 48.92 2.96
CA LEU A 73 23.40 49.21 2.40
C LEU A 73 23.96 50.53 2.95
N ARG A 74 25.29 50.65 3.04
CA ARG A 74 25.93 51.93 3.40
C ARG A 74 25.62 53.01 2.35
N GLY A 75 25.00 54.12 2.78
CA GLY A 75 24.78 55.30 1.95
C GLY A 75 26.04 56.17 1.82
N VAL A 76 26.11 56.98 0.76
CA VAL A 76 27.28 57.85 0.42
C VAL A 76 27.51 58.99 1.45
N GLY A 77 26.69 59.12 2.49
CA GLY A 77 26.77 60.23 3.46
C GLY A 77 26.44 59.91 4.92
N GLY A 78 26.54 58.65 5.36
CA GLY A 78 26.24 58.26 6.75
C GLY A 78 27.49 57.85 7.54
N GLY A 79 27.64 58.36 8.76
CA GLY A 79 28.76 58.10 9.66
C GLY A 79 28.98 56.61 10.00
N ASP A 80 30.11 56.36 10.66
CA ASP A 80 30.76 55.06 10.87
C ASP A 80 29.97 54.08 11.78
N ASP A 81 28.80 53.65 11.32
CA ASP A 81 28.05 52.55 11.93
C ASP A 81 28.53 51.20 11.37
N CYS A 82 29.08 50.37 12.26
CA CYS A 82 29.72 49.08 11.97
C CYS A 82 28.76 47.92 11.64
N LYS A 83 27.49 48.18 11.26
CA LYS A 83 26.46 47.13 11.05
C LYS A 83 25.83 47.08 9.65
N LEU A 84 26.17 47.99 8.73
CA LEU A 84 25.61 48.02 7.39
C LEU A 84 26.54 47.30 6.39
N SER A 85 25.96 46.45 5.53
CA SER A 85 26.71 45.70 4.50
C SER A 85 27.02 46.58 3.30
N THR A 86 28.15 46.34 2.63
CA THR A 86 28.52 47.03 1.38
C THR A 86 27.80 46.45 0.16
N PHE A 87 27.43 45.17 0.21
CA PHE A 87 26.66 44.49 -0.84
C PHE A 87 25.47 43.73 -0.24
N ALA A 88 24.38 43.63 -1.00
CA ALA A 88 23.19 42.86 -0.66
C ALA A 88 22.87 41.90 -1.80
N GLU A 89 22.28 40.76 -1.47
CA GLU A 89 21.77 39.83 -2.48
C GLU A 89 20.39 40.23 -3.04
N ASP A 90 19.75 41.21 -2.40
CA ASP A 90 18.43 41.74 -2.78
C ASP A 90 18.51 42.42 -4.17
N VAL A 91 17.49 42.23 -5.03
CA VAL A 91 17.50 42.72 -6.42
C VAL A 91 16.56 43.91 -6.58
N LEU A 92 17.10 45.05 -7.03
CA LEU A 92 16.29 46.20 -7.43
C LEU A 92 15.73 45.98 -8.85
N LYS A 93 14.42 45.81 -8.97
CA LYS A 93 13.70 45.70 -10.25
C LYS A 93 13.26 47.10 -10.69
N ILE A 94 13.68 47.48 -11.90
CA ILE A 94 13.27 48.70 -12.58
C ILE A 94 12.55 48.29 -13.87
N GLU A 95 11.26 48.60 -13.97
CA GLU A 95 10.45 48.33 -15.15
C GLU A 95 10.10 49.64 -15.85
N ILE A 96 10.47 49.76 -17.13
CA ILE A 96 10.24 50.94 -17.94
C ILE A 96 9.32 50.56 -19.09
N SER A 97 8.09 51.07 -19.07
CA SER A 97 7.06 50.72 -20.05
C SER A 97 6.75 51.91 -20.97
N GLY A 98 6.60 51.64 -22.27
CA GLY A 98 6.21 52.65 -23.26
C GLY A 98 6.17 52.09 -24.69
N PRO A 99 5.46 52.76 -25.61
CA PRO A 99 5.24 52.26 -26.98
C PRO A 99 6.54 52.13 -27.81
N ASP A 100 7.55 52.95 -27.50
CA ASP A 100 8.85 52.95 -28.19
C ASP A 100 9.92 52.09 -27.47
N GLN A 101 9.55 51.35 -26.41
CA GLN A 101 10.49 50.55 -25.63
C GLN A 101 10.59 49.13 -26.18
N HIS A 102 11.80 48.56 -26.12
CA HIS A 102 12.04 47.17 -26.52
C HIS A 102 11.95 46.26 -25.29
N HIS A 103 11.39 45.06 -25.48
CA HIS A 103 11.36 44.01 -24.44
C HIS A 103 12.77 43.47 -24.21
N LEU A 104 13.50 44.09 -23.28
CA LEU A 104 14.86 43.72 -22.91
C LEU A 104 15.02 43.78 -21.39
N THR A 105 15.43 42.66 -20.80
CA THR A 105 15.82 42.59 -19.39
C THR A 105 17.34 42.66 -19.29
N VAL A 106 17.85 43.65 -18.57
CA VAL A 106 19.27 43.80 -18.28
C VAL A 106 19.48 43.60 -16.78
N ILE A 107 20.41 42.71 -16.44
CA ILE A 107 20.80 42.47 -15.05
C ILE A 107 22.15 43.14 -14.88
N ASP A 108 22.19 44.23 -14.11
CA ASP A 108 23.43 44.85 -13.69
C ASP A 108 23.97 44.13 -12.46
N VAL A 109 25.21 43.64 -12.54
CA VAL A 109 25.86 42.91 -11.46
C VAL A 109 27.04 43.72 -10.93
N PRO A 110 27.33 43.69 -9.62
CA PRO A 110 28.44 44.45 -9.06
C PRO A 110 29.77 44.13 -9.75
N GLY A 111 30.59 45.16 -9.94
CA GLY A 111 31.92 45.02 -10.55
C GLY A 111 32.83 44.09 -9.75
N ILE A 112 33.56 43.22 -10.43
CA ILE A 112 34.44 42.23 -9.81
C ILE A 112 35.74 42.92 -9.40
N PHE A 113 36.13 42.79 -8.13
CA PHE A 113 37.37 43.36 -7.59
C PHE A 113 38.25 42.27 -6.93
N ARG A 114 39.57 42.47 -6.98
CA ARG A 114 40.58 41.48 -6.55
C ARG A 114 41.16 41.72 -5.16
N THR A 115 41.04 42.94 -4.64
CA THR A 115 41.67 43.34 -3.39
C THR A 115 40.68 44.12 -2.54
N ALA A 116 40.56 43.75 -1.28
CA ALA A 116 39.74 44.46 -0.32
C ALA A 116 40.29 45.89 -0.10
N THR A 117 39.45 46.91 -0.30
CA THR A 117 39.76 48.28 0.11
C THR A 117 39.55 48.40 1.63
N LYS A 118 40.61 48.77 2.35
CA LYS A 118 40.59 48.91 3.82
C LYS A 118 39.48 49.89 4.24
N GLY A 119 38.55 49.42 5.06
CA GLY A 119 37.42 50.20 5.59
C GLY A 119 36.15 50.21 4.72
N LEU A 120 36.17 49.62 3.53
CA LEU A 120 35.02 49.62 2.61
C LEU A 120 34.53 48.22 2.20
N THR A 121 35.44 47.25 2.02
CA THR A 121 35.10 45.89 1.56
C THR A 121 35.93 44.84 2.30
N THR A 122 35.38 43.65 2.50
CA THR A 122 36.04 42.49 3.13
C THR A 122 36.32 41.37 2.14
N ASP A 123 37.18 40.41 2.50
CA ASP A 123 37.43 39.22 1.65
C ASP A 123 36.17 38.35 1.46
N ASN A 124 35.24 38.38 2.43
CA ASN A 124 33.93 37.72 2.30
C ASN A 124 33.04 38.39 1.25
N ASP A 125 33.14 39.72 1.09
CA ASP A 125 32.39 40.45 0.07
C ASP A 125 32.84 40.08 -1.35
N ILE A 126 34.15 39.83 -1.54
CA ILE A 126 34.70 39.35 -2.82
C ILE A 126 34.06 38.01 -3.21
N VAL A 127 33.95 37.08 -2.26
CA VAL A 127 33.34 35.76 -2.47
C VAL A 127 31.84 35.90 -2.74
N LEU A 128 31.14 36.76 -2.00
CA LEU A 128 29.71 37.01 -2.19
C LEU A 128 29.40 37.57 -3.58
N VAL A 129 30.14 38.59 -4.03
CA VAL A 129 30.00 39.17 -5.38
C VAL A 129 30.30 38.12 -6.44
N ARG A 130 31.37 37.32 -6.28
CA ARG A 130 31.70 36.23 -7.23
C ARG A 130 30.58 35.20 -7.32
N ASN A 131 30.02 34.79 -6.18
CA ASN A 131 28.91 33.84 -6.14
C ASN A 131 27.63 34.42 -6.77
N MET A 132 27.35 35.70 -6.54
CA MET A 132 26.22 36.39 -7.15
C MET A 132 26.34 36.42 -8.68
N VAL A 133 27.49 36.82 -9.21
CA VAL A 133 27.76 36.81 -10.66
C VAL A 133 27.63 35.38 -11.19
N ASN A 134 28.24 34.40 -10.54
CA ASN A 134 28.19 32.98 -10.93
C ASN A 134 26.76 32.42 -11.02
N ARG A 135 25.85 32.84 -10.13
CA ARG A 135 24.43 32.41 -10.18
C ARG A 135 23.76 32.82 -11.49
N TYR A 136 23.96 34.07 -11.92
CA TYR A 136 23.33 34.59 -13.14
C TYR A 136 24.00 34.08 -14.42
N ILE A 137 25.33 33.99 -14.47
CA ILE A 137 26.04 33.56 -15.68
C ILE A 137 25.95 32.04 -15.92
N LYS A 138 25.62 31.24 -14.89
CA LYS A 138 25.49 29.77 -15.02
C LYS A 138 24.26 29.35 -15.81
N ASP A 139 23.19 30.15 -15.79
CA ASP A 139 22.00 29.87 -16.61
C ASP A 139 22.37 30.02 -18.10
N GLN A 140 22.07 28.99 -18.89
CA GLN A 140 22.35 28.95 -20.33
C GLN A 140 21.47 29.93 -21.12
N ARG A 141 20.38 30.41 -20.53
CA ARG A 141 19.44 31.38 -21.11
C ARG A 141 19.94 32.82 -21.00
N THR A 142 20.96 33.09 -20.19
CA THR A 142 21.49 34.44 -19.93
C THR A 142 22.60 34.79 -20.92
N ILE A 143 22.49 35.95 -21.59
CA ILE A 143 23.57 36.51 -22.41
C ILE A 143 24.62 37.16 -21.50
N ILE A 144 25.89 36.81 -21.68
CA ILE A 144 27.00 37.40 -20.92
C ILE A 144 27.56 38.58 -21.72
N LEU A 145 27.38 39.80 -21.19
CA LEU A 145 27.94 41.01 -21.79
C LEU A 145 29.19 41.44 -21.03
N SER A 146 30.38 41.19 -21.59
CA SER A 146 31.64 41.57 -20.95
C SER A 146 32.05 43.00 -21.36
N VAL A 147 31.88 43.95 -20.44
CA VAL A 147 32.23 45.37 -20.67
C VAL A 147 33.68 45.61 -20.28
N ILE A 148 34.50 46.07 -21.23
CA ILE A 148 35.95 46.25 -21.07
C ILE A 148 36.34 47.64 -21.59
N PRO A 149 37.14 48.44 -20.86
CA PRO A 149 37.57 49.74 -21.37
C PRO A 149 38.74 49.60 -22.37
N CYS A 150 38.80 50.46 -23.39
CA CYS A 150 39.78 50.39 -24.48
C CYS A 150 41.21 50.74 -24.08
N ASN A 151 41.40 51.40 -22.93
CA ASN A 151 42.71 51.81 -22.42
C ASN A 151 43.42 50.72 -21.61
N VAL A 152 42.80 49.56 -21.41
CA VAL A 152 43.38 48.43 -20.65
C VAL A 152 43.46 47.20 -21.53
N ASP A 153 44.48 46.36 -21.31
CA ASP A 153 44.62 45.10 -22.02
C ASP A 153 43.51 44.10 -21.67
N VAL A 154 42.89 43.56 -22.72
CA VAL A 154 41.79 42.59 -22.66
C VAL A 154 42.20 41.30 -21.94
N ALA A 155 43.46 40.88 -22.07
CA ALA A 155 43.96 39.65 -21.45
C ALA A 155 43.97 39.69 -19.91
N THR A 156 43.98 40.88 -19.33
CA THR A 156 44.03 41.08 -17.87
C THR A 156 42.66 41.06 -17.19
N GLN A 157 41.58 41.07 -17.98
CA GLN A 157 40.20 41.23 -17.51
C GLN A 157 39.61 39.93 -16.99
N GLU A 158 39.17 39.92 -15.74
CA GLU A 158 38.64 38.72 -15.08
C GLU A 158 37.29 38.25 -15.63
N VAL A 159 36.48 39.19 -16.15
CA VAL A 159 35.17 38.88 -16.74
C VAL A 159 35.25 37.87 -17.88
N LEU A 160 36.32 37.90 -18.69
CA LEU A 160 36.52 36.94 -19.78
C LEU A 160 36.96 35.56 -19.27
N THR A 161 37.71 35.51 -18.16
CA THR A 161 38.09 34.25 -17.53
C THR A 161 36.86 33.56 -16.94
N LEU A 162 35.98 34.31 -16.27
CA LEU A 162 34.72 33.77 -15.74
C LEU A 162 33.77 33.35 -16.85
N ALA A 163 33.63 34.15 -17.90
CA ALA A 163 32.80 33.79 -19.05
C ALA A 163 33.29 32.49 -19.72
N LYS A 164 34.60 32.32 -19.91
CA LYS A 164 35.17 31.09 -20.48
C LYS A 164 34.94 29.84 -19.63
N GLN A 165 34.79 29.98 -18.31
CA GLN A 165 34.48 28.84 -17.42
C GLN A 165 33.06 28.32 -17.63
N VAL A 166 32.10 29.19 -17.98
CA VAL A 166 30.68 28.83 -18.14
C VAL A 166 30.20 28.75 -19.59
N ASP A 167 30.94 29.35 -20.52
CA ASP A 167 30.70 29.39 -21.96
C ASP A 167 32.04 29.26 -22.73
N PRO A 168 32.67 28.07 -22.73
CA PRO A 168 33.96 27.86 -23.37
C PRO A 168 33.92 28.04 -24.90
N GLU A 169 32.76 27.81 -25.53
CA GLU A 169 32.56 27.98 -26.98
C GLU A 169 32.21 29.43 -27.37
N GLY A 170 31.92 30.30 -26.41
CA GLY A 170 31.54 31.69 -26.65
C GLY A 170 30.22 31.86 -27.39
N LEU A 171 29.24 30.97 -27.16
CA LEU A 171 27.93 30.97 -27.82
C LEU A 171 27.06 32.16 -27.41
N ARG A 172 27.18 32.59 -26.16
CA ARG A 172 26.32 33.61 -25.53
C ARG A 172 27.14 34.71 -24.84
N THR A 173 28.45 34.74 -25.05
CA THR A 173 29.37 35.75 -24.52
C THR A 173 29.72 36.78 -25.58
N MET A 174 29.26 38.02 -25.40
CA MET A 174 29.59 39.16 -26.28
C MET A 174 30.44 40.18 -25.52
N SER A 175 31.49 40.68 -26.16
CA SER A 175 32.37 41.69 -25.56
C SER A 175 32.12 43.09 -26.10
N VAL A 176 32.05 44.07 -25.19
CA VAL A 176 31.86 45.48 -25.50
C VAL A 176 33.05 46.28 -25.00
N LEU A 177 33.72 46.95 -25.93
CA LEU A 177 34.83 47.84 -25.69
C LEU A 177 34.30 49.27 -25.50
N THR A 178 34.57 49.87 -24.34
CA THR A 178 34.08 51.19 -23.94
C THR A 178 35.23 52.19 -23.78
N LYS A 179 34.92 53.48 -23.63
CA LYS A 179 35.91 54.56 -23.46
C LYS A 179 37.01 54.58 -24.55
N PRO A 180 36.66 54.50 -25.86
CA PRO A 180 37.65 54.51 -26.94
C PRO A 180 38.39 55.84 -27.06
N ASP A 181 37.83 56.91 -26.50
CA ASP A 181 38.38 58.27 -26.39
C ASP A 181 39.60 58.36 -25.46
N LEU A 182 39.67 57.51 -24.42
CA LEU A 182 40.81 57.46 -23.51
C LEU A 182 42.02 56.71 -24.09
N ALA A 183 41.83 55.96 -25.18
CA ALA A 183 42.92 55.32 -25.91
C ALA A 183 43.57 56.35 -26.86
N THR A 184 44.43 57.21 -26.32
CA THR A 184 45.08 58.29 -27.08
C THR A 184 46.26 57.82 -27.93
N GLU A 185 46.93 56.74 -27.51
CA GLU A 185 48.07 56.17 -28.23
C GLU A 185 47.65 55.43 -29.49
N ARG A 186 48.30 55.73 -30.63
CA ARG A 186 48.01 55.08 -31.92
C ARG A 186 48.19 53.55 -31.87
N ALA A 187 49.16 53.06 -31.11
CA ALA A 187 49.40 51.63 -30.93
C ALA A 187 48.18 50.95 -30.27
N THR A 188 47.64 51.54 -29.21
CA THR A 188 46.45 51.04 -28.49
C THR A 188 45.21 51.10 -29.36
N GLN A 189 44.99 52.21 -30.09
CA GLN A 189 43.88 52.31 -31.06
C GLN A 189 43.95 51.24 -32.16
N GLN A 190 45.16 50.91 -32.62
CA GLN A 190 45.37 49.87 -33.63
C GLN A 190 45.13 48.47 -33.08
N ILE A 191 45.54 48.19 -31.84
CA ILE A 191 45.22 46.94 -31.14
C ILE A 191 43.70 46.77 -30.99
N VAL A 192 42.97 47.81 -30.62
CA VAL A 192 41.50 47.77 -30.53
C VAL A 192 40.87 47.49 -31.90
N CYS A 193 41.37 48.11 -32.97
CA CYS A 193 40.91 47.79 -34.32
C CYS A 193 41.15 46.32 -34.69
N GLU A 194 42.32 45.77 -34.38
CA GLU A 194 42.66 44.37 -34.64
C GLU A 194 41.79 43.39 -33.83
N LEU A 195 41.44 43.75 -32.59
CA LEU A 195 40.50 42.97 -31.75
C LEU A 195 39.11 42.91 -32.38
N VAL A 196 38.57 44.04 -32.85
CA VAL A 196 37.24 44.12 -33.46
C VAL A 196 37.17 43.37 -34.79
N GLU A 197 38.23 43.45 -35.59
CA GLU A 197 38.41 42.69 -36.84
C GLU A 197 38.61 41.18 -36.59
N GLY A 198 38.84 40.76 -35.33
CA GLY A 198 39.02 39.36 -34.95
C GLY A 198 40.42 38.81 -35.20
N LYS A 199 41.42 39.67 -35.41
CA LYS A 199 42.83 39.27 -35.62
C LYS A 199 43.55 38.89 -34.32
N ARG A 200 43.04 39.35 -33.17
CA ARG A 200 43.56 39.03 -31.83
C ARG A 200 42.41 38.62 -30.90
N HIS A 201 42.69 37.70 -29.97
CA HIS A 201 41.74 37.22 -28.95
C HIS A 201 40.33 36.94 -29.48
N SER A 202 40.22 36.25 -30.63
CA SER A 202 38.95 36.08 -31.33
C SER A 202 37.87 35.40 -30.48
N LEU A 203 36.76 36.09 -30.25
CA LEU A 203 35.53 35.53 -29.69
C LEU A 203 34.55 35.20 -30.81
N ARG A 204 33.73 34.17 -30.63
CA ARG A 204 32.72 33.74 -31.62
C ARG A 204 31.72 34.86 -31.95
N LEU A 205 31.26 35.60 -30.95
CA LEU A 205 30.40 36.77 -31.14
C LEU A 205 31.18 38.08 -31.40
N GLY A 206 32.52 38.04 -31.36
CA GLY A 206 33.38 39.20 -31.61
C GLY A 206 33.27 40.34 -30.59
N TYR A 207 33.96 41.45 -30.88
CA TYR A 207 33.97 42.65 -30.07
C TYR A 207 33.16 43.77 -30.72
N CYS A 208 32.37 44.49 -29.92
CA CYS A 208 31.71 45.74 -30.31
C CYS A 208 32.38 46.94 -29.64
N VAL A 209 32.47 48.09 -30.30
CA VAL A 209 33.03 49.32 -29.69
C VAL A 209 31.95 50.37 -29.58
N VAL A 210 31.81 50.98 -28.41
CA VAL A 210 30.83 52.03 -28.14
C VAL A 210 31.48 53.25 -27.49
N LYS A 211 31.00 54.44 -27.86
CA LYS A 211 31.38 55.69 -27.20
C LYS A 211 30.19 56.22 -26.40
N ASN A 212 30.41 56.41 -25.10
CA ASN A 212 29.41 56.96 -24.20
C ASN A 212 29.79 58.38 -23.76
N ARG A 213 28.97 59.01 -22.92
CA ARG A 213 29.28 60.30 -22.28
C ARG A 213 30.52 60.19 -21.40
N SER A 214 31.25 61.30 -21.27
CA SER A 214 32.32 61.41 -20.28
C SER A 214 31.73 61.48 -18.88
N ALA A 215 32.53 61.18 -17.87
CA ALA A 215 32.13 61.33 -16.47
C ALA A 215 31.84 62.79 -16.09
N ASP A 216 32.40 63.75 -16.83
CA ASP A 216 32.26 65.19 -16.59
C ASP A 216 31.14 65.85 -17.43
N ASP A 217 30.36 65.06 -18.18
CA ASP A 217 29.32 65.54 -19.09
C ASP A 217 27.92 65.35 -18.51
N ASP A 218 27.48 66.33 -17.72
CA ASP A 218 26.20 66.31 -17.01
C ASP A 218 25.01 66.81 -17.86
N PHE A 219 25.27 67.53 -18.96
CA PHE A 219 24.24 68.31 -19.68
C PHE A 219 23.87 67.76 -21.06
N SER A 220 24.68 66.90 -21.70
CA SER A 220 24.37 66.45 -23.05
C SER A 220 23.09 65.62 -23.11
N THR A 221 22.35 65.70 -24.23
CA THR A 221 21.15 64.88 -24.45
C THR A 221 21.50 63.52 -25.09
N MET A 222 20.55 62.57 -25.15
CA MET A 222 20.80 61.26 -25.78
C MET A 222 21.06 61.38 -27.30
N THR A 223 20.45 62.39 -27.93
CA THR A 223 20.66 62.73 -29.35
C THR A 223 22.05 63.33 -29.58
N ASP A 224 22.56 64.16 -28.67
CA ASP A 224 23.90 64.74 -28.77
C ASP A 224 24.98 63.66 -28.64
N ARG A 225 24.79 62.73 -27.70
CA ARG A 225 25.65 61.55 -27.53
C ARG A 225 25.74 60.74 -28.83
N ASN A 226 24.59 60.41 -29.43
CA ASN A 226 24.54 59.63 -30.68
C ASN A 226 25.24 60.34 -31.85
N SER A 227 25.10 61.67 -31.94
CA SER A 227 25.78 62.47 -32.96
C SER A 227 27.29 62.53 -32.72
N SER A 228 27.73 62.72 -31.48
CA SER A 228 29.14 62.68 -31.07
C SER A 228 29.79 61.32 -31.34
N GLU A 229 29.05 60.23 -31.10
CA GLU A 229 29.49 58.86 -31.38
C GLU A 229 29.72 58.66 -32.90
N LYS A 230 28.75 59.06 -33.73
CA LYS A 230 28.87 58.97 -35.19
C LYS A 230 30.05 59.79 -35.72
N SER A 231 30.26 61.00 -35.22
CA SER A 231 31.38 61.85 -35.62
C SER A 231 32.72 61.24 -35.21
N PHE A 232 32.83 60.70 -33.99
CA PHE A 232 34.05 60.05 -33.50
C PHE A 232 34.45 58.84 -34.34
N PHE A 233 33.50 57.95 -34.64
CA PHE A 233 33.75 56.77 -35.46
C PHE A 233 33.90 57.07 -36.96
N SER A 234 33.70 58.33 -37.38
CA SER A 234 34.02 58.78 -38.74
C SER A 234 35.49 59.21 -38.89
N ALA A 235 36.21 59.42 -37.79
CA ALA A 235 37.63 59.77 -37.80
C ALA A 235 38.55 58.53 -37.89
N SER A 236 39.76 58.72 -38.42
CA SER A 236 40.81 57.69 -38.39
C SER A 236 41.33 57.49 -36.96
N PRO A 237 41.64 56.26 -36.51
CA PRO A 237 41.66 54.98 -37.25
C PRO A 237 40.33 54.20 -37.25
N TRP A 238 39.30 54.70 -36.58
CA TRP A 238 38.03 54.01 -36.34
C TRP A 238 37.14 53.88 -37.59
N ALA A 239 37.29 54.81 -38.54
CA ALA A 239 36.52 54.82 -39.79
C ALA A 239 36.60 53.48 -40.56
N ARG A 240 37.73 52.76 -40.46
CA ARG A 240 37.93 51.43 -41.07
C ARG A 240 36.95 50.37 -40.51
N LEU A 241 36.55 50.50 -39.26
CA LEU A 241 35.65 49.56 -38.59
C LEU A 241 34.17 49.83 -38.89
N ARG A 242 33.84 50.94 -39.56
CA ARG A 242 32.44 51.34 -39.82
C ARG A 242 31.69 50.32 -40.69
N SER A 243 32.37 49.66 -41.62
CA SER A 243 31.79 48.62 -42.49
C SER A 243 31.54 47.28 -41.78
N SER A 244 32.06 47.10 -40.56
CA SER A 244 32.00 45.82 -39.84
C SER A 244 30.69 45.57 -39.09
N ASN A 245 29.78 46.56 -39.00
CA ASN A 245 28.58 46.53 -38.16
C ASN A 245 28.87 46.20 -36.67
N ARG A 246 30.08 46.51 -36.17
CA ARG A 246 30.52 46.29 -34.78
C ARG A 246 30.78 47.57 -34.01
N VAL A 247 30.46 48.72 -34.60
CA VAL A 247 30.78 50.03 -34.04
C VAL A 247 29.51 50.84 -33.82
N GLY A 248 29.42 51.46 -32.65
CA GLY A 248 28.31 52.32 -32.24
C GLY A 248 27.20 51.58 -31.50
N VAL A 249 26.42 52.34 -30.72
CA VAL A 249 25.33 51.81 -29.89
C VAL A 249 24.23 51.15 -30.72
N ASN A 250 23.88 51.72 -31.87
CA ASN A 250 22.84 51.16 -32.75
C ASN A 250 23.21 49.76 -33.25
N SER A 251 24.48 49.57 -33.65
CA SER A 251 24.98 48.27 -34.10
C SER A 251 24.95 47.23 -32.97
N LEU A 252 25.35 47.64 -31.75
CA LEU A 252 25.28 46.78 -30.58
C LEU A 252 23.83 46.36 -30.25
N ALA A 253 22.88 47.29 -30.28
CA ALA A 253 21.47 47.01 -30.00
C ALA A 253 20.86 46.00 -30.99
N VAL A 254 21.15 46.16 -32.29
CA VAL A 254 20.72 45.22 -33.33
C VAL A 254 21.27 43.81 -33.07
N ARG A 255 22.57 43.71 -32.78
CA ARG A 255 23.22 42.41 -32.53
C ARG A 255 22.73 41.73 -31.26
N LEU A 256 22.47 42.49 -30.20
CA LEU A 256 21.92 41.97 -28.95
C LEU A 256 20.49 41.45 -29.16
N ARG A 257 19.66 42.19 -29.89
CA ARG A 257 18.30 41.76 -30.24
C ARG A 257 18.31 40.45 -31.04
N ASP A 258 19.16 40.35 -32.05
CA ASP A 258 19.24 39.15 -32.89
C ASP A 258 19.75 37.94 -32.09
N LEU A 259 20.75 38.14 -31.21
CA LEU A 259 21.25 37.11 -30.31
C LEU A 259 20.18 36.65 -29.30
N LEU A 260 19.44 37.61 -28.71
CA LEU A 260 18.35 37.31 -27.79
C LEU A 260 17.28 36.47 -28.49
N ARG A 261 16.89 36.86 -29.72
CA ARG A 261 15.94 36.09 -30.54
C ARG A 261 16.42 34.67 -30.80
N ASP A 262 17.68 34.48 -31.17
CA ASP A 262 18.24 33.16 -31.48
C ASP A 262 18.29 32.24 -30.25
N ILE A 263 18.70 32.79 -29.09
CA ILE A 263 18.70 32.07 -27.81
C ILE A 263 17.27 31.73 -27.40
N SER A 264 16.35 32.71 -27.42
CA SER A 264 14.94 32.48 -27.11
C SER A 264 14.33 31.39 -27.98
N ASN A 265 14.57 31.39 -29.30
CA ASN A 265 14.05 30.37 -30.21
C ASN A 265 14.60 28.97 -29.93
N LYS A 266 15.89 28.86 -29.54
CA LYS A 266 16.51 27.59 -29.18
C LYS A 266 15.95 27.06 -27.86
N GLU A 267 15.87 27.93 -26.85
CA GLU A 267 15.46 27.58 -25.50
C GLU A 267 13.95 27.36 -25.37
N PHE A 268 13.14 27.96 -26.25
CA PHE A 268 11.69 27.74 -26.29
C PHE A 268 11.31 26.26 -26.39
N LYS A 269 12.07 25.46 -27.17
CA LYS A 269 11.86 24.02 -27.28
C LYS A 269 12.16 23.29 -25.96
N ASN A 270 13.21 23.71 -25.26
CA ASN A 270 13.62 23.13 -23.98
C ASN A 270 12.59 23.44 -22.89
N VAL A 271 12.14 24.71 -22.80
CA VAL A 271 11.10 25.14 -21.85
C VAL A 271 9.81 24.34 -22.04
N LYS A 272 9.39 24.13 -23.30
CA LYS A 272 8.24 23.30 -23.61
C LYS A 272 8.40 21.86 -23.10
N ALA A 273 9.56 21.25 -23.34
CA ALA A 273 9.84 19.89 -22.86
C ALA A 273 9.88 19.81 -21.33
N GLU A 274 10.45 20.82 -20.66
CA GLU A 274 10.51 20.95 -19.21
C GLU A 274 9.10 21.01 -18.59
N ILE A 275 8.22 21.85 -19.15
CA ILE A 275 6.81 21.96 -18.71
C ILE A 275 6.08 20.62 -18.86
N TYR A 276 6.24 19.90 -19.98
CA TYR A 276 5.65 18.57 -20.15
C TYR A 276 6.17 17.57 -19.12
N SER A 277 7.47 17.59 -18.83
CA SER A 277 8.07 16.73 -17.81
C SER A 277 7.48 17.02 -16.43
N MET A 278 7.38 18.30 -16.04
CA MET A 278 6.80 18.71 -14.77
C MET A 278 5.32 18.33 -14.66
N LEU A 279 4.54 18.49 -15.72
CA LEU A 279 3.14 18.06 -15.76
C LEU A 279 2.99 16.56 -15.56
N ASN A 280 3.78 15.75 -16.25
CA ASN A 280 3.76 14.29 -16.10
C ASN A 280 4.15 13.85 -14.68
N GLN A 281 5.12 14.53 -14.07
CA GLN A 281 5.52 14.28 -12.68
C GLN A 281 4.39 14.62 -11.70
N ASN A 282 3.74 15.77 -11.86
CA ASN A 282 2.61 16.17 -11.04
C ASN A 282 1.43 15.21 -11.18
N GLU A 283 1.11 14.79 -12.41
CA GLU A 283 0.04 13.80 -12.67
C GLU A 283 0.35 12.43 -12.04
N ALA A 284 1.60 11.99 -12.10
CA ALA A 284 2.02 10.76 -11.43
C ALA A 284 1.90 10.86 -9.90
N GLU A 285 2.26 12.01 -9.32
CA GLU A 285 2.11 12.26 -7.89
C GLU A 285 0.63 12.29 -7.48
N PHE A 286 -0.24 12.94 -8.26
CA PHE A 286 -1.69 12.93 -8.04
C PHE A 286 -2.27 11.51 -8.04
N LYS A 287 -1.86 10.67 -9.00
CA LYS A 287 -2.28 9.26 -9.05
C LYS A 287 -1.85 8.50 -7.80
N ARG A 288 -0.64 8.75 -7.30
CA ARG A 288 -0.12 8.13 -6.07
C ARG A 288 -0.86 8.60 -4.82
N MET A 289 -1.25 9.87 -4.76
CA MET A 289 -2.02 10.44 -3.64
C MET A 289 -3.48 9.96 -3.59
N GLY A 290 -4.01 9.45 -4.71
CA GLY A 290 -5.40 9.01 -4.79
C GLY A 290 -6.42 10.16 -4.80
N PRO A 291 -7.72 9.84 -4.67
CA PRO A 291 -8.79 10.84 -4.72
C PRO A 291 -8.73 11.78 -3.52
N SER A 292 -9.16 13.04 -3.70
CA SER A 292 -9.25 14.02 -2.62
C SER A 292 -10.27 13.58 -1.57
N ARG A 293 -9.88 13.63 -0.29
CA ARG A 293 -10.75 13.32 0.86
C ARG A 293 -10.93 14.54 1.76
N ALA A 294 -10.86 15.74 1.17
CA ALA A 294 -10.98 16.99 1.91
C ALA A 294 -12.39 17.23 2.47
N ARG A 295 -13.42 16.72 1.80
CA ARG A 295 -14.84 16.90 2.17
C ARG A 295 -15.45 15.61 2.74
N PRO A 296 -16.42 15.70 3.66
CA PRO A 296 -17.11 14.52 4.22
C PRO A 296 -17.75 13.63 3.13
N ASP A 297 -18.32 14.24 2.08
CA ASP A 297 -18.92 13.51 0.96
C ASP A 297 -17.90 12.62 0.23
N ALA A 298 -16.68 13.14 0.06
CA ALA A 298 -15.60 12.42 -0.59
C ALA A 298 -15.01 11.32 0.31
N GLN A 299 -14.88 11.58 1.62
CA GLN A 299 -14.49 10.58 2.63
C GLN A 299 -15.49 9.42 2.65
N ARG A 300 -16.79 9.73 2.65
CA ARG A 300 -17.86 8.71 2.62
C ARG A 300 -17.83 7.89 1.35
N ARG A 301 -17.61 8.51 0.19
CA ARG A 301 -17.47 7.80 -1.09
C ARG A 301 -16.25 6.86 -1.08
N TYR A 302 -15.12 7.34 -0.55
CA TYR A 302 -13.89 6.56 -0.44
C TYR A 302 -14.07 5.33 0.46
N LEU A 303 -14.58 5.52 1.69
CA LEU A 303 -14.87 4.41 2.60
C LEU A 303 -15.96 3.47 2.06
N GLY A 304 -16.96 4.02 1.35
CA GLY A 304 -18.02 3.25 0.73
C GLY A 304 -17.49 2.32 -0.37
N GLN A 305 -16.51 2.78 -1.16
CA GLN A 305 -15.84 1.94 -2.14
C GLN A 305 -15.06 0.81 -1.46
N ILE A 306 -14.31 1.09 -0.40
CA ILE A 306 -13.57 0.06 0.35
C ILE A 306 -14.55 -0.96 0.95
N ALA A 307 -15.69 -0.51 1.49
CA ALA A 307 -16.71 -1.39 2.02
C ALA A 307 -17.35 -2.29 0.95
N SER A 308 -17.64 -1.74 -0.23
CA SER A 308 -18.17 -2.50 -1.36
C SER A 308 -17.17 -3.55 -1.85
N ASP A 309 -15.90 -3.16 -2.03
CA ASP A 309 -14.84 -4.05 -2.46
C ASP A 309 -14.58 -5.16 -1.44
N PHE A 310 -14.63 -4.84 -0.14
CA PHE A 310 -14.52 -5.81 0.93
C PHE A 310 -15.68 -6.81 0.92
N GLN A 311 -16.92 -6.34 0.75
CA GLN A 311 -18.09 -7.22 0.66
C GLN A 311 -18.05 -8.13 -0.56
N GLU A 312 -17.52 -7.65 -1.69
CA GLU A 312 -17.30 -8.49 -2.87
C GLU A 312 -16.27 -9.60 -2.58
N ALA A 313 -15.14 -9.23 -1.96
CA ALA A 313 -14.11 -10.19 -1.57
C ALA A 313 -14.64 -11.22 -0.55
N ASP A 314 -15.42 -10.79 0.45
CA ASP A 314 -16.11 -11.64 1.41
C ASP A 314 -17.02 -12.67 0.71
N LEU A 315 -17.92 -12.20 -0.16
CA LEU A 315 -18.85 -13.06 -0.88
C LEU A 315 -18.13 -14.14 -1.69
N ARG A 316 -17.10 -13.75 -2.44
CA ARG A 316 -16.28 -14.68 -3.23
C ARG A 316 -15.52 -15.68 -2.34
N ALA A 317 -14.95 -15.20 -1.24
CA ALA A 317 -14.16 -16.00 -0.31
C ALA A 317 -15.02 -17.04 0.42
N ARG A 318 -16.28 -16.71 0.71
CA ARG A 318 -17.26 -17.58 1.36
C ARG A 318 -17.85 -18.60 0.39
N ASP A 319 -18.17 -18.19 -0.83
CA ASP A 319 -18.80 -19.07 -1.82
C ASP A 319 -17.77 -19.95 -2.56
N GLY A 320 -16.47 -19.76 -2.31
CA GLY A 320 -15.39 -20.53 -2.93
C GLY A 320 -15.06 -20.11 -4.38
N HIS A 321 -15.57 -18.96 -4.82
CA HIS A 321 -15.38 -18.44 -6.18
C HIS A 321 -14.12 -17.57 -6.28
N TYR A 322 -12.94 -18.20 -6.29
CA TYR A 322 -11.66 -17.48 -6.26
C TYR A 322 -11.19 -16.93 -7.61
N SER A 323 -11.72 -17.45 -8.72
CA SER A 323 -11.29 -17.07 -10.07
C SER A 323 -11.62 -15.60 -10.38
N GLY A 324 -10.65 -14.88 -10.96
CA GLY A 324 -10.84 -13.51 -11.44
C GLY A 324 -10.55 -12.41 -10.41
N MET A 325 -9.97 -12.74 -9.26
CA MET A 325 -9.42 -11.76 -8.32
C MET A 325 -8.00 -12.12 -7.90
N ASP A 326 -7.05 -11.26 -8.25
CA ASP A 326 -5.61 -11.46 -7.98
C ASP A 326 -5.29 -11.66 -6.49
N ILE A 327 -6.15 -11.16 -5.58
CA ILE A 327 -5.97 -11.27 -4.13
C ILE A 327 -5.86 -12.74 -3.67
N PHE A 328 -6.64 -13.65 -4.28
CA PHE A 328 -6.68 -15.05 -3.88
C PHE A 328 -5.56 -15.91 -4.50
N ASP A 329 -4.97 -15.43 -5.59
CA ASP A 329 -3.82 -16.06 -6.25
C ASP A 329 -2.52 -15.64 -5.58
N GLN A 330 -2.39 -14.35 -5.22
CA GLN A 330 -1.24 -13.83 -4.49
C GLN A 330 -1.18 -14.35 -3.05
N ASN A 331 -2.34 -14.55 -2.41
CA ASN A 331 -2.39 -15.01 -1.03
C ASN A 331 -3.41 -16.17 -0.85
N PRO A 332 -2.97 -17.42 -0.95
CA PRO A 332 -3.83 -18.60 -0.77
C PRO A 332 -4.51 -18.66 0.61
N LYS A 333 -3.97 -17.99 1.63
CA LYS A 333 -4.58 -17.94 2.97
C LYS A 333 -5.91 -17.17 2.98
N LEU A 334 -6.15 -16.33 1.98
CA LEU A 334 -7.41 -15.60 1.82
C LEU A 334 -8.57 -16.46 1.30
N ARG A 335 -8.32 -17.74 0.97
CA ARG A 335 -9.35 -18.71 0.58
C ARG A 335 -10.16 -19.16 1.80
N LEU A 336 -10.95 -18.24 2.35
CA LEU A 336 -11.58 -18.35 3.66
C LEU A 336 -12.34 -19.66 3.87
N ILE A 337 -13.32 -19.97 3.00
CA ILE A 337 -14.12 -21.18 3.18
C ILE A 337 -13.28 -22.46 3.10
N THR A 338 -12.27 -22.49 2.23
CA THR A 338 -11.35 -23.63 2.10
C THR A 338 -10.56 -23.83 3.40
N SER A 339 -10.01 -22.76 3.96
CA SER A 339 -9.26 -22.79 5.23
C SER A 339 -10.15 -23.25 6.39
N ILE A 340 -11.39 -22.76 6.48
CA ILE A 340 -12.34 -23.16 7.52
C ILE A 340 -12.75 -24.63 7.38
N VAL A 341 -13.07 -25.11 6.18
CA VAL A 341 -13.43 -26.52 5.95
C VAL A 341 -12.26 -27.45 6.31
N ASN A 342 -11.04 -27.13 5.90
CA ASN A 342 -9.85 -27.91 6.26
C ASN A 342 -9.62 -27.93 7.78
N HIS A 343 -9.82 -26.80 8.46
CA HIS A 343 -9.70 -26.68 9.91
C HIS A 343 -10.78 -27.51 10.64
N ASN A 344 -12.00 -27.49 10.14
CA ASN A 344 -13.11 -28.29 10.68
C ASN A 344 -12.87 -29.80 10.51
N GLU A 345 -12.33 -30.23 9.37
CA GLU A 345 -11.99 -31.63 9.13
C GLU A 345 -10.88 -32.11 10.09
N GLN A 346 -9.85 -31.29 10.30
CA GLN A 346 -8.78 -31.57 11.27
C GLN A 346 -9.33 -31.67 12.70
N PHE A 347 -10.21 -30.75 13.08
CA PHE A 347 -10.87 -30.81 14.38
C PHE A 347 -11.67 -32.08 14.56
N ASN A 348 -12.48 -32.47 13.57
CA ASN A 348 -13.28 -33.69 13.64
C ASN A 348 -12.38 -34.94 13.85
N LYS A 349 -11.27 -35.04 13.10
CA LYS A 349 -10.28 -36.13 13.29
C LYS A 349 -9.71 -36.16 14.70
N VAL A 350 -9.30 -35.00 15.23
CA VAL A 350 -8.78 -34.87 16.60
C VAL A 350 -9.85 -35.23 17.63
N PHE A 351 -11.09 -34.79 17.43
CA PHE A 351 -12.20 -35.02 18.34
C PHE A 351 -12.61 -36.49 18.40
N VAL A 352 -12.60 -37.19 17.26
CA VAL A 352 -12.81 -38.64 17.18
C VAL A 352 -11.73 -39.40 17.98
N LEU A 353 -10.45 -39.04 17.79
CA LEU A 353 -9.31 -39.74 18.39
C LEU A 353 -9.06 -39.40 19.86
N ARG A 354 -9.33 -38.17 20.28
CA ARG A 354 -8.90 -37.64 21.59
C ARG A 354 -10.03 -37.03 22.42
N GLY A 355 -11.26 -36.96 21.88
CA GLY A 355 -12.41 -36.41 22.60
C GLY A 355 -12.87 -37.26 23.78
N HIS A 356 -12.45 -38.53 23.87
CA HIS A 356 -12.78 -39.40 24.99
C HIS A 356 -11.72 -39.31 26.09
N THR A 357 -12.16 -39.28 27.35
CA THR A 357 -11.25 -39.35 28.50
C THR A 357 -10.59 -40.72 28.60
N ARG A 358 -11.40 -41.79 28.48
CA ARG A 358 -10.97 -43.20 28.57
C ARG A 358 -11.24 -43.93 27.25
N LYS A 359 -10.38 -44.86 26.83
CA LYS A 359 -10.58 -45.63 25.59
C LYS A 359 -11.71 -46.66 25.77
N PHE A 360 -12.54 -46.86 24.74
CA PHE A 360 -13.62 -47.86 24.73
C PHE A 360 -13.14 -49.25 24.26
N GLU A 361 -12.01 -49.34 23.55
CA GLU A 361 -11.41 -50.59 23.06
C GLU A 361 -9.88 -50.59 23.34
N GLY A 362 -9.25 -51.77 23.26
CA GLY A 362 -7.92 -52.20 23.78
C GLY A 362 -6.66 -51.34 23.52
N PRO A 363 -5.43 -51.92 23.67
CA PRO A 363 -4.23 -51.16 24.00
C PRO A 363 -3.90 -50.13 22.94
N ALA A 364 -3.33 -49.01 23.39
CA ALA A 364 -3.18 -47.80 22.61
C ALA A 364 -2.55 -48.04 21.22
N GLU A 365 -3.39 -47.95 20.19
CA GLU A 365 -2.91 -47.87 18.82
C GLU A 365 -1.98 -46.64 18.70
N THR A 366 -0.71 -46.97 18.51
CA THR A 366 0.35 -46.11 17.98
C THR A 366 0.16 -46.00 16.48
N GLU A 367 -1.03 -45.57 16.06
CA GLU A 367 -1.25 -45.16 14.68
C GLU A 367 -1.23 -43.63 14.66
N PHE A 368 -0.24 -43.09 13.93
CA PHE A 368 0.09 -41.69 13.62
C PHE A 368 1.45 -41.27 14.19
N GLY A 369 2.40 -41.14 13.26
CA GLY A 369 3.83 -40.89 13.50
C GLY A 369 4.17 -39.56 14.20
N PRO A 370 5.47 -39.35 14.48
CA PRO A 370 6.00 -38.39 15.47
C PRO A 370 5.80 -36.89 15.17
N ASN A 371 5.09 -36.51 14.10
CA ASN A 371 5.01 -35.12 13.64
C ASN A 371 3.69 -34.41 13.95
N THR A 372 2.93 -34.84 14.97
CA THR A 372 1.77 -34.08 15.45
C THR A 372 2.05 -33.48 16.82
N PRO A 373 2.50 -32.21 16.91
CA PRO A 373 2.79 -31.60 18.20
C PRO A 373 1.48 -31.18 18.88
N LEU A 374 1.18 -31.79 20.03
CA LEU A 374 1.14 -31.06 21.30
C LEU A 374 1.09 -32.04 22.47
N ASN A 375 2.02 -31.75 23.39
CA ASN A 375 2.49 -32.46 24.55
C ASN A 375 1.50 -32.38 25.71
N VAL A 376 1.05 -33.54 26.23
CA VAL A 376 0.77 -33.76 27.67
C VAL A 376 1.04 -35.24 27.96
N ASP A 377 1.88 -35.45 28.95
CA ASP A 377 2.46 -36.72 29.37
C ASP A 377 1.45 -37.82 29.76
N THR A 378 1.90 -39.05 29.51
CA THR A 378 1.69 -40.29 30.29
C THR A 378 0.31 -40.57 30.88
N ILE A 379 -0.43 -41.49 30.25
CA ILE A 379 -1.12 -42.58 30.96
C ILE A 379 -0.99 -43.85 30.12
N THR A 380 0.11 -44.58 30.31
CA THR A 380 0.23 -46.00 29.95
C THR A 380 -0.11 -46.81 31.20
N ASN A 381 -1.40 -47.07 31.43
CA ASN A 381 -1.77 -48.20 32.27
C ASN A 381 -3.14 -48.78 31.85
N PRO A 382 -3.20 -49.99 31.26
CA PRO A 382 -4.45 -50.69 30.94
C PRO A 382 -5.34 -50.93 32.18
N ASP A 383 -4.76 -50.92 33.38
CA ASP A 383 -5.47 -51.10 34.65
C ASP A 383 -6.31 -49.89 35.07
N GLU A 384 -6.07 -48.69 34.51
CA GLU A 384 -6.90 -47.50 34.79
C GLU A 384 -8.26 -47.50 34.07
N ALA A 385 -8.46 -48.40 33.10
CA ALA A 385 -9.79 -48.64 32.53
C ALA A 385 -10.79 -49.13 33.59
N LEU A 386 -10.32 -49.65 34.74
CA LEU A 386 -11.16 -50.01 35.89
C LEU A 386 -11.58 -48.83 36.78
N GLY A 387 -10.97 -47.64 36.67
CA GLY A 387 -11.34 -46.50 37.53
C GLY A 387 -12.78 -45.99 37.33
N GLY A 388 -13.39 -46.23 36.16
CA GLY A 388 -14.81 -45.93 35.92
C GLY A 388 -15.76 -46.89 36.66
N ILE A 389 -15.23 -48.03 37.12
CA ILE A 389 -15.96 -49.00 37.93
C ILE A 389 -15.93 -48.60 39.40
N LEU A 390 -15.01 -47.71 39.83
CA LEU A 390 -15.08 -47.16 41.19
C LEU A 390 -16.37 -46.33 41.38
N VAL A 391 -16.78 -45.55 40.36
CA VAL A 391 -18.10 -44.90 40.34
C VAL A 391 -19.22 -45.95 40.41
N PHE A 392 -19.06 -47.11 39.78
CA PHE A 392 -20.03 -48.22 39.89
C PHE A 392 -20.13 -48.84 41.27
N TYR A 393 -19.01 -48.96 41.99
CA TYR A 393 -19.01 -49.42 43.37
C TYR A 393 -19.51 -48.34 44.35
N GLU A 394 -19.29 -47.06 44.06
CA GLU A 394 -19.67 -45.92 44.91
C GLU A 394 -21.13 -45.46 44.73
N SER A 395 -21.76 -45.70 43.58
CA SER A 395 -23.13 -45.24 43.24
C SER A 395 -24.16 -46.37 43.05
N ARG A 396 -23.84 -47.57 43.57
CA ARG A 396 -24.68 -48.76 43.42
C ARG A 396 -25.94 -48.67 44.27
N ASN A 397 -27.10 -48.66 43.63
CA ASN A 397 -28.41 -48.74 44.29
C ASN A 397 -28.89 -50.20 44.42
N ALA A 398 -29.85 -50.48 45.29
CA ALA A 398 -30.38 -51.82 45.58
C ALA A 398 -31.28 -52.41 44.46
N GLU A 399 -30.88 -52.31 43.19
CA GLU A 399 -31.66 -52.79 42.05
C GLU A 399 -31.17 -54.14 41.48
N LEU A 400 -32.11 -54.94 40.97
CA LEU A 400 -31.83 -56.23 40.33
C LEU A 400 -31.43 -56.02 38.86
N GLY A 401 -30.14 -56.17 38.55
CA GLY A 401 -29.65 -56.39 37.18
C GLY A 401 -29.79 -55.23 36.18
N SER A 402 -30.15 -54.03 36.63
CA SER A 402 -30.24 -52.79 35.82
C SER A 402 -29.42 -51.67 36.44
N PHE A 403 -29.23 -50.56 35.70
CA PHE A 403 -28.57 -49.34 36.18
C PHE A 403 -29.43 -48.09 35.93
N PRO A 404 -29.42 -47.09 36.83
CA PRO A 404 -30.21 -45.87 36.67
C PRO A 404 -29.61 -44.93 35.62
N GLY A 405 -30.46 -44.16 34.93
CA GLY A 405 -30.02 -43.18 33.91
C GLY A 405 -29.10 -42.08 34.47
N SER A 406 -29.20 -41.77 35.76
CA SER A 406 -28.30 -40.83 36.46
C SER A 406 -26.84 -41.28 36.46
N MET A 407 -26.61 -42.59 36.55
CA MET A 407 -25.28 -43.16 36.50
C MET A 407 -24.64 -43.01 35.11
N LEU A 408 -25.44 -43.25 34.05
CA LEU A 408 -25.00 -43.04 32.68
C LEU A 408 -24.62 -41.57 32.45
N ALA A 409 -25.37 -40.62 33.03
CA ALA A 409 -25.06 -39.19 32.96
C ALA A 409 -23.70 -38.86 33.60
N GLN A 410 -23.42 -39.41 34.78
CA GLN A 410 -22.16 -39.18 35.49
C GLN A 410 -20.96 -39.76 34.72
N VAL A 411 -21.08 -41.00 34.25
CA VAL A 411 -20.01 -41.65 33.47
C VAL A 411 -19.81 -40.94 32.12
N PHE A 412 -20.89 -40.48 31.48
CA PHE A 412 -20.80 -39.68 30.25
C PHE A 412 -20.06 -38.37 30.50
N LYS A 413 -20.39 -37.64 31.57
CA LYS A 413 -19.70 -36.39 31.96
C LYS A 413 -18.20 -36.59 32.21
N GLU A 414 -17.83 -37.69 32.87
CA GLU A 414 -16.43 -38.07 33.04
C GLU A 414 -15.74 -38.36 31.70
N GLN A 415 -16.45 -39.03 30.79
CA GLN A 415 -15.95 -39.42 29.48
C GLN A 415 -15.77 -38.25 28.52
N THR A 416 -16.49 -37.15 28.72
CA THR A 416 -16.49 -35.94 27.87
C THR A 416 -15.70 -34.76 28.47
N LYS A 417 -14.94 -34.96 29.56
CA LYS A 417 -14.10 -33.90 30.18
C LYS A 417 -13.20 -33.12 29.22
N LYS A 418 -12.75 -33.76 28.13
CA LYS A 418 -11.88 -33.13 27.12
C LYS A 418 -12.64 -32.29 26.09
N TRP A 419 -13.97 -32.34 26.03
CA TRP A 419 -14.76 -31.70 24.98
C TRP A 419 -14.65 -30.17 25.03
N GLU A 420 -14.79 -29.59 26.23
CA GLU A 420 -14.71 -28.15 26.43
C GLU A 420 -13.39 -27.52 25.94
N PRO A 421 -12.20 -27.95 26.41
CA PRO A 421 -10.93 -27.36 25.96
C PRO A 421 -10.67 -27.60 24.46
N LEU A 422 -11.12 -28.73 23.90
CA LEU A 422 -10.95 -29.01 22.46
C LEU A 422 -11.82 -28.09 21.59
N VAL A 423 -13.09 -27.89 21.98
CA VAL A 423 -14.03 -27.02 21.26
C VAL A 423 -13.62 -25.56 21.35
N LEU A 424 -13.31 -25.07 22.55
CA LEU A 424 -12.89 -23.68 22.73
C LEU A 424 -11.62 -23.37 21.94
N LYS A 425 -10.65 -24.30 21.91
CA LYS A 425 -9.44 -24.18 21.08
C LYS A 425 -9.80 -24.11 19.59
N HIS A 426 -10.66 -25.00 19.11
CA HIS A 426 -11.08 -25.04 17.71
C HIS A 426 -11.77 -23.75 17.28
N VAL A 427 -12.76 -23.28 18.05
CA VAL A 427 -13.49 -22.03 17.77
C VAL A 427 -12.55 -20.83 17.81
N SER A 428 -11.61 -20.78 18.77
CA SER A 428 -10.58 -19.72 18.83
C SER A 428 -9.69 -19.71 17.58
N GLN A 429 -9.29 -20.87 17.09
CA GLN A 429 -8.50 -20.97 15.86
C GLN A 429 -9.32 -20.56 14.62
N ALA A 430 -10.62 -20.90 14.57
CA ALA A 430 -11.51 -20.43 13.50
C ALA A 430 -11.67 -18.90 13.52
N ILE A 431 -11.78 -18.29 14.71
CA ILE A 431 -11.78 -16.83 14.89
C ILE A 431 -10.51 -16.21 14.32
N MET A 432 -9.33 -16.80 14.57
CA MET A 432 -8.07 -16.30 14.03
C MET A 432 -8.04 -16.32 12.50
N ILE A 433 -8.50 -17.41 11.87
CA ILE A 433 -8.58 -17.52 10.41
C ILE A 433 -9.47 -16.41 9.82
N VAL A 434 -10.64 -16.17 10.42
CA VAL A 434 -11.58 -15.12 9.98
C VAL A 434 -10.98 -13.73 10.21
N HIS A 435 -10.33 -13.50 11.35
CA HIS A 435 -9.72 -12.21 11.65
C HIS A 435 -8.56 -11.87 10.70
N GLU A 436 -7.69 -12.84 10.41
CA GLU A 436 -6.60 -12.68 9.46
C GLU A 436 -7.13 -12.37 8.05
N PHE A 437 -8.21 -13.04 7.63
CA PHE A 437 -8.88 -12.74 6.36
C PHE A 437 -9.37 -11.28 6.31
N ILE A 438 -10.07 -10.82 7.34
CA ILE A 438 -10.62 -9.45 7.39
C ILE A 438 -9.49 -8.41 7.28
N GLY A 439 -8.45 -8.56 8.11
CA GLY A 439 -7.33 -7.62 8.12
C GLY A 439 -6.58 -7.59 6.78
N ALA A 440 -6.33 -8.76 6.18
CA ALA A 440 -5.61 -8.85 4.92
C ALA A 440 -6.46 -8.37 3.72
N ALA A 441 -7.76 -8.65 3.68
CA ALA A 441 -8.65 -8.15 2.64
C ALA A 441 -8.77 -6.61 2.69
N LEU A 442 -8.90 -6.03 3.88
CA LEU A 442 -8.95 -4.58 4.06
C LEU A 442 -7.61 -3.91 3.69
N ARG A 443 -6.47 -4.51 4.07
CA ARG A 443 -5.14 -3.95 3.76
C ARG A 443 -4.83 -3.95 2.26
N LEU A 444 -5.34 -4.93 1.51
CA LEU A 444 -5.18 -4.95 0.05
C LEU A 444 -6.00 -3.86 -0.66
N LYS A 445 -7.13 -3.46 -0.07
CA LYS A 445 -8.04 -2.45 -0.65
C LYS A 445 -7.78 -1.04 -0.15
N CYS A 446 -7.24 -0.88 1.06
CA CYS A 446 -6.85 0.40 1.62
C CYS A 446 -5.37 0.68 1.34
N THR A 447 -5.08 1.57 0.38
CA THR A 447 -3.70 1.96 0.05
C THR A 447 -3.05 2.86 1.09
N ASP A 448 -3.87 3.55 1.90
CA ASP A 448 -3.42 4.47 2.94
C ASP A 448 -3.31 3.73 4.28
N ALA A 449 -2.08 3.63 4.81
CA ALA A 449 -1.79 2.96 6.06
C ALA A 449 -2.50 3.61 7.25
N ASN A 450 -2.54 4.95 7.31
CA ASN A 450 -3.19 5.66 8.41
C ASN A 450 -4.70 5.40 8.43
N THR A 451 -5.34 5.43 7.24
CA THR A 451 -6.77 5.09 7.13
C THR A 451 -7.03 3.63 7.50
N PHE A 452 -6.11 2.73 7.16
CA PHE A 452 -6.23 1.33 7.56
C PHE A 452 -6.18 1.18 9.08
N ASP A 453 -5.21 1.80 9.76
CA ASP A 453 -5.05 1.68 11.21
C ASP A 453 -6.28 2.27 11.95
N GLU A 454 -6.75 3.45 11.54
CA GLU A 454 -7.96 4.08 12.12
C GLU A 454 -9.23 3.25 11.85
N LEU A 455 -9.38 2.69 10.65
CA LEU A 455 -10.52 1.85 10.31
C LEU A 455 -10.47 0.50 11.03
N HIS A 456 -9.36 -0.22 10.92
CA HIS A 456 -9.24 -1.59 11.41
C HIS A 456 -9.07 -1.64 12.93
N ASP A 457 -8.06 -0.97 13.47
CA ASP A 457 -7.65 -1.12 14.88
C ASP A 457 -8.53 -0.30 15.83
N HIS A 458 -8.88 0.93 15.44
CA HIS A 458 -9.67 1.82 16.30
C HIS A 458 -11.18 1.64 16.13
N PHE A 459 -11.66 1.49 14.89
CA PHE A 459 -13.10 1.45 14.62
C PHE A 459 -13.70 0.04 14.54
N LEU A 460 -13.09 -0.89 13.80
CA LEU A 460 -13.65 -2.23 13.56
C LEU A 460 -13.29 -3.24 14.66
N LEU A 461 -12.06 -3.22 15.19
CA LEU A 461 -11.59 -4.22 16.15
C LEU A 461 -12.47 -4.37 17.41
N PRO A 462 -12.99 -3.30 18.04
CA PRO A 462 -13.90 -3.45 19.18
C PRO A 462 -15.19 -4.20 18.80
N LYS A 463 -15.73 -3.94 17.59
CA LYS A 463 -16.94 -4.59 17.09
C LYS A 463 -16.68 -6.05 16.71
N LEU A 464 -15.52 -6.33 16.12
CA LEU A 464 -15.07 -7.69 15.81
C LEU A 464 -14.91 -8.53 17.08
N ARG A 465 -14.27 -7.98 18.13
CA ARG A 465 -14.13 -8.64 19.43
C ARG A 465 -15.48 -9.03 20.03
N ALA A 466 -16.45 -8.13 20.00
CA ALA A 466 -17.82 -8.43 20.47
C ALA A 466 -18.47 -9.56 19.66
N SER A 467 -18.16 -9.68 18.36
CA SER A 467 -18.65 -10.78 17.53
C SER A 467 -17.98 -12.11 17.85
N TYR A 468 -16.66 -12.11 18.07
CA TYR A 468 -15.92 -13.31 18.44
C TYR A 468 -16.33 -13.83 19.82
N GLN A 469 -16.59 -12.92 20.74
CA GLN A 469 -17.10 -13.26 22.07
C GLN A 469 -18.45 -14.00 22.00
N ARG A 470 -19.38 -13.54 21.14
CA ARG A 470 -20.65 -14.26 20.93
C ARG A 470 -20.47 -15.68 20.41
N ALA A 471 -19.52 -15.90 19.50
CA ALA A 471 -19.23 -17.24 18.98
C ALA A 471 -18.70 -18.18 20.07
N LEU A 472 -17.81 -17.67 20.95
CA LEU A 472 -17.27 -18.42 22.09
C LEU A 472 -18.34 -18.69 23.16
N GLU A 473 -19.15 -17.70 23.50
CA GLU A 473 -20.27 -17.84 24.44
C GLU A 473 -21.28 -18.88 23.93
N HIS A 474 -21.58 -18.87 22.64
CA HIS A 474 -22.46 -19.88 22.03
C HIS A 474 -21.84 -21.27 22.05
N ALA A 475 -20.54 -21.40 21.78
CA ALA A 475 -19.83 -22.67 21.91
C ALA A 475 -19.90 -23.21 23.35
N GLN A 476 -19.72 -22.34 24.35
CA GLN A 476 -19.87 -22.70 25.76
C GLN A 476 -21.30 -23.11 26.10
N PHE A 477 -22.30 -22.40 25.55
CA PHE A 477 -23.70 -22.77 25.71
C PHE A 477 -23.98 -24.18 25.15
N LEU A 478 -23.47 -24.50 23.95
CA LEU A 478 -23.61 -25.82 23.35
C LEU A 478 -22.97 -26.92 24.20
N ILE A 479 -21.78 -26.68 24.76
CA ILE A 479 -21.13 -27.59 25.70
C ILE A 479 -22.03 -27.80 26.92
N ASN A 480 -22.56 -26.74 27.52
CA ASN A 480 -23.40 -26.82 28.71
C ASN A 480 -24.71 -27.58 28.45
N VAL A 481 -25.33 -27.39 27.28
CA VAL A 481 -26.55 -28.12 26.87
C VAL A 481 -26.28 -29.62 26.81
N GLU A 482 -25.15 -30.03 26.25
CA GLU A 482 -24.82 -31.44 26.07
C GLU A 482 -24.37 -32.12 27.39
N LEU A 483 -23.74 -31.38 28.30
CA LEU A 483 -23.14 -31.93 29.53
C LEU A 483 -24.00 -31.79 30.79
N SER A 484 -25.03 -30.94 30.80
CA SER A 484 -25.84 -30.68 32.01
C SER A 484 -27.12 -31.51 32.11
N GLY A 485 -27.57 -32.13 31.01
CA GLY A 485 -28.80 -32.93 30.95
C GLY A 485 -28.60 -34.42 31.22
N GLN A 486 -29.72 -35.15 31.36
CA GLN A 486 -29.66 -36.62 31.29
C GLN A 486 -29.44 -37.06 29.83
N PRO A 487 -28.58 -38.07 29.58
CA PRO A 487 -28.38 -38.64 28.26
C PRO A 487 -29.70 -39.05 27.62
N TYR A 488 -29.98 -38.50 26.43
CA TYR A 488 -31.21 -38.77 25.70
C TYR A 488 -30.94 -38.79 24.19
N THR A 489 -31.52 -39.77 23.50
CA THR A 489 -31.41 -39.90 22.05
C THR A 489 -32.67 -40.51 21.45
N MET A 490 -33.13 -39.93 20.34
CA MET A 490 -34.18 -40.48 19.48
C MET A 490 -33.59 -41.21 18.26
N ASN A 491 -32.26 -41.30 18.19
CA ASN A 491 -31.59 -41.90 17.05
C ASN A 491 -31.76 -43.43 17.08
N HIS A 492 -32.40 -43.98 16.03
CA HIS A 492 -32.69 -45.41 15.92
C HIS A 492 -31.43 -46.31 15.94
N TYR A 493 -30.25 -45.79 15.57
CA TYR A 493 -28.99 -46.53 15.66
C TYR A 493 -28.58 -46.86 17.09
N PHE A 494 -29.09 -46.12 18.09
CA PHE A 494 -28.77 -46.36 19.49
C PHE A 494 -29.14 -47.77 19.95
N ASN A 495 -30.27 -48.33 19.47
CA ASN A 495 -30.68 -49.69 19.82
C ASN A 495 -29.93 -50.77 19.04
N ILE A 496 -29.49 -50.44 17.82
CA ILE A 496 -28.79 -51.37 16.93
C ILE A 496 -27.34 -51.58 17.39
N ASN A 497 -26.67 -50.52 17.87
CA ASN A 497 -25.26 -50.56 18.22
C ASN A 497 -24.94 -51.51 19.39
N PRO A 498 -25.65 -51.49 20.54
CA PRO A 498 -25.45 -52.45 21.62
C PRO A 498 -25.75 -53.88 21.20
N GLN A 499 -26.78 -54.09 20.36
CA GLN A 499 -27.08 -55.43 19.82
C GLN A 499 -25.93 -55.96 18.95
N LYS A 500 -25.33 -55.09 18.12
CA LYS A 500 -24.13 -55.44 17.35
C LYS A 500 -22.94 -55.77 18.25
N SER A 501 -22.67 -54.96 19.29
CA SER A 501 -21.59 -55.24 20.25
C SER A 501 -21.78 -56.58 20.95
N ARG A 502 -23.02 -56.89 21.37
CA ARG A 502 -23.39 -58.19 21.95
C ARG A 502 -23.19 -59.34 20.96
N ALA A 503 -23.57 -59.17 19.69
CA ALA A 503 -23.39 -60.17 18.65
C ALA A 503 -21.90 -60.41 18.33
N ILE A 504 -21.06 -59.36 18.36
CA ILE A 504 -19.60 -59.47 18.19
C ILE A 504 -18.99 -60.26 19.35
N ARG A 505 -19.34 -59.93 20.61
CA ARG A 505 -18.86 -60.70 21.77
C ARG A 505 -19.33 -62.15 21.74
N LEU A 506 -20.55 -62.41 21.29
CA LEU A 506 -21.04 -63.78 21.10
C LEU A 506 -20.21 -64.52 20.03
N LYS A 507 -19.90 -63.87 18.91
CA LYS A 507 -19.02 -64.43 17.87
C LYS A 507 -17.62 -64.73 18.42
N GLU A 508 -17.05 -63.86 19.23
CA GLU A 508 -15.75 -64.10 19.89
C GLU A 508 -15.81 -65.25 20.89
N ALA A 509 -16.88 -65.34 21.68
CA ALA A 509 -17.11 -66.46 22.60
C ALA A 509 -17.24 -67.79 21.86
N ILE A 510 -17.94 -67.80 20.72
CA ILE A 510 -18.05 -68.96 19.82
C ILE A 510 -16.65 -69.35 19.31
N ASN A 511 -15.87 -68.39 18.81
CA ASN A 511 -14.50 -68.64 18.34
C ASN A 511 -13.60 -69.22 19.44
N LYS A 512 -13.73 -68.72 20.68
CA LYS A 512 -12.95 -69.19 21.83
C LYS A 512 -13.37 -70.61 22.27
N ALA A 513 -14.66 -70.93 22.22
CA ALA A 513 -15.19 -72.23 22.63
C ALA A 513 -14.88 -73.36 21.64
N ILE A 514 -14.72 -73.03 20.35
CA ILE A 514 -14.49 -74.00 19.27
C ILE A 514 -12.99 -74.32 19.09
N GLY A 515 -12.08 -73.44 19.55
CA GLY A 515 -10.63 -73.59 19.39
C GLY A 515 -10.17 -73.31 17.94
N PRO A 516 -8.84 -73.15 17.69
CA PRO A 516 -8.35 -72.89 16.34
C PRO A 516 -8.61 -74.11 15.45
N ALA A 517 -9.35 -73.91 14.35
CA ALA A 517 -9.61 -74.96 13.38
C ALA A 517 -8.29 -75.40 12.70
N ALA A 518 -7.81 -76.60 13.02
CA ALA A 518 -6.74 -77.24 12.26
C ALA A 518 -7.33 -77.78 10.94
N ILE A 519 -7.09 -77.07 9.84
CA ILE A 519 -7.42 -77.59 8.51
C ILE A 519 -6.35 -78.64 8.16
N ARG A 520 -6.75 -79.91 8.06
CA ARG A 520 -5.92 -80.96 7.46
C ARG A 520 -6.16 -81.01 5.96
N ASN A 521 -5.08 -81.13 5.18
CA ASN A 521 -5.17 -81.40 3.75
C ASN A 521 -5.41 -82.89 3.48
N ASP A 522 -5.75 -83.24 2.25
CA ASP A 522 -6.15 -84.61 1.80
C ASP A 522 -5.05 -85.68 1.96
N HIS A 523 -3.87 -85.31 2.48
CA HIS A 523 -2.73 -86.19 2.74
C HIS A 523 -2.36 -86.28 4.23
N GLY A 524 -3.23 -85.81 5.14
CA GLY A 524 -3.07 -86.03 6.58
C GLY A 524 -2.04 -85.13 7.29
N HIS A 525 -1.51 -84.10 6.63
CA HIS A 525 -0.61 -83.13 7.27
C HIS A 525 -1.37 -81.94 7.85
N THR A 526 -1.05 -81.59 9.11
CA THR A 526 -1.59 -80.41 9.80
C THR A 526 -0.95 -79.14 9.24
N LEU A 527 -1.74 -78.28 8.58
CA LEU A 527 -1.28 -76.95 8.18
C LEU A 527 -1.54 -75.95 9.32
N CYS A 528 -0.47 -75.53 9.99
CA CYS A 528 -0.52 -74.37 10.89
C CYS A 528 -0.57 -73.09 10.04
N LEU A 529 -1.76 -72.54 9.82
CA LEU A 529 -1.91 -71.21 9.23
C LEU A 529 -1.59 -70.16 10.29
N SER A 530 -0.40 -69.57 10.21
CA SER A 530 -0.11 -68.29 10.84
C SER A 530 -0.93 -67.20 10.12
N SER A 531 -1.91 -66.64 10.84
CA SER A 531 -2.73 -65.46 10.51
C SER A 531 -4.13 -65.74 9.92
N PRO A 532 -5.21 -65.17 10.50
CA PRO A 532 -6.58 -65.43 10.07
C PRO A 532 -6.96 -64.53 8.88
N SER A 533 -6.86 -65.05 7.65
CA SER A 533 -7.42 -64.38 6.48
C SER A 533 -8.94 -64.56 6.43
N SER A 534 -9.62 -63.42 6.42
CA SER A 534 -11.05 -63.23 6.22
C SER A 534 -11.57 -63.88 4.93
N LYS A 535 -12.31 -64.99 5.03
CA LYS A 535 -13.39 -65.42 4.11
C LYS A 535 -13.85 -66.85 4.42
N SER A 536 -14.72 -66.99 5.42
CA SER A 536 -15.60 -68.16 5.54
C SER A 536 -16.88 -67.73 6.26
N GLY A 537 -18.00 -67.75 5.53
CA GLY A 537 -19.30 -67.26 5.98
C GLY A 537 -20.04 -68.29 6.83
N LEU A 538 -20.79 -67.78 7.81
CA LEU A 538 -21.67 -68.53 8.69
C LEU A 538 -22.91 -69.02 7.90
N VAL A 539 -23.11 -70.34 7.79
CA VAL A 539 -24.35 -70.93 7.25
C VAL A 539 -25.13 -71.55 8.40
N ILE A 540 -26.32 -71.02 8.69
CA ILE A 540 -27.29 -71.59 9.64
C ILE A 540 -28.43 -72.19 8.81
N GLY A 541 -28.53 -73.51 8.75
CA GLY A 541 -29.58 -74.21 7.99
C GLY A 541 -30.24 -75.31 8.82
N ASN A 542 -31.58 -75.26 8.90
CA ASN A 542 -32.41 -76.33 9.43
C ASN A 542 -32.93 -77.17 8.25
N THR A 543 -32.25 -78.25 7.89
CA THR A 543 -32.85 -79.33 7.09
C THR A 543 -32.26 -80.66 7.54
N ALA A 544 -32.80 -81.21 8.63
CA ALA A 544 -32.81 -82.65 8.82
C ALA A 544 -33.90 -83.23 7.90
N SER A 545 -33.51 -83.79 6.77
CA SER A 545 -34.41 -84.61 5.96
C SER A 545 -34.75 -85.86 6.75
N ARG A 546 -36.01 -85.97 7.18
CA ARG A 546 -36.60 -87.22 7.72
C ARG A 546 -36.32 -88.38 6.74
N GLY A 547 -35.70 -89.45 7.24
CA GLY A 547 -35.71 -90.76 6.61
C GLY A 547 -34.33 -91.34 6.31
N ALA A 548 -33.63 -91.81 7.34
CA ALA A 548 -32.73 -92.97 7.27
C ALA A 548 -32.38 -93.36 8.71
N GLU A 549 -32.64 -94.61 9.07
CA GLU A 549 -32.25 -95.18 10.36
C GLU A 549 -30.75 -95.01 10.58
N VAL A 550 -30.38 -94.30 11.65
CA VAL A 550 -28.98 -94.27 12.12
C VAL A 550 -28.89 -95.30 13.23
N GLN A 551 -28.29 -96.45 12.93
CA GLN A 551 -27.81 -97.36 13.95
C GLN A 551 -26.78 -96.61 14.81
N ALA A 552 -26.99 -96.64 16.12
CA ALA A 552 -26.05 -96.13 17.11
C ALA A 552 -24.76 -96.95 17.03
N ALA A 553 -23.72 -96.39 16.43
CA ALA A 553 -22.36 -96.89 16.61
C ALA A 553 -21.77 -96.16 17.83
N GLU A 554 -21.73 -96.87 18.95
CA GLU A 554 -20.86 -96.57 20.08
C GLU A 554 -19.41 -96.56 19.58
N ASN A 555 -18.84 -95.37 19.32
CA ASN A 555 -17.40 -95.19 19.21
C ASN A 555 -17.02 -93.73 19.44
N ASN A 556 -15.97 -93.53 20.23
CA ASN A 556 -15.37 -92.24 20.63
C ASN A 556 -14.72 -91.48 19.45
N GLY A 557 -15.48 -91.23 18.38
CA GLY A 557 -15.03 -90.54 17.16
C GLY A 557 -15.37 -89.05 17.14
N ASN A 558 -14.45 -88.27 16.58
CA ASN A 558 -14.43 -86.82 16.44
C ASN A 558 -15.76 -86.25 15.84
N PRO A 559 -16.39 -85.21 16.41
CA PRO A 559 -17.75 -84.77 16.03
C PRO A 559 -17.82 -83.99 14.69
N PHE A 560 -16.82 -84.13 13.80
CA PHE A 560 -16.62 -83.28 12.63
C PHE A 560 -16.56 -84.03 11.27
N GLU A 561 -16.81 -85.33 11.21
CA GLU A 561 -16.78 -86.08 9.94
C GLU A 561 -18.13 -86.70 9.59
N PHE A 562 -18.80 -86.14 8.56
CA PHE A 562 -19.78 -86.84 7.76
C PHE A 562 -19.64 -86.44 6.29
N THR A 563 -19.53 -87.45 5.41
CA THR A 563 -19.54 -87.29 3.96
C THR A 563 -20.95 -87.57 3.43
N THR A 564 -21.61 -86.55 2.85
CA THR A 564 -22.82 -86.78 2.05
C THR A 564 -22.42 -87.23 0.65
N LEU A 565 -22.58 -88.52 0.37
CA LEU A 565 -22.46 -89.07 -0.99
C LEU A 565 -23.73 -88.72 -1.79
N LYS A 566 -23.61 -87.77 -2.72
CA LYS A 566 -24.35 -87.82 -4.01
C LYS A 566 -23.78 -86.82 -5.04
N GLY A 567 -23.30 -87.38 -6.16
CA GLY A 567 -23.31 -86.77 -7.49
C GLY A 567 -22.38 -85.59 -7.73
N THR A 568 -21.18 -85.88 -8.22
CA THR A 568 -20.35 -85.06 -9.14
C THR A 568 -20.46 -83.53 -9.00
N GLU A 569 -19.97 -83.00 -7.87
CA GLU A 569 -19.19 -81.76 -7.74
C GLU A 569 -19.03 -81.52 -6.22
N SER A 570 -17.86 -81.88 -5.68
CA SER A 570 -17.54 -81.76 -4.26
C SER A 570 -17.31 -80.29 -3.88
N LEU A 571 -18.37 -79.52 -3.68
CA LEU A 571 -18.30 -78.26 -2.96
C LEU A 571 -18.19 -78.56 -1.45
N ARG A 572 -16.96 -78.55 -0.92
CA ARG A 572 -16.72 -78.52 0.54
C ARG A 572 -17.21 -77.18 1.09
N ALA A 573 -18.48 -77.12 1.50
CA ALA A 573 -18.95 -76.03 2.33
C ALA A 573 -18.38 -76.21 3.75
N ALA A 574 -17.32 -75.49 4.08
CA ALA A 574 -16.78 -75.40 5.43
C ALA A 574 -17.76 -74.58 6.31
N GLY A 575 -18.80 -75.25 6.83
CA GLY A 575 -19.73 -74.70 7.81
C GLY A 575 -19.30 -75.01 9.24
N TRP A 576 -19.61 -74.10 10.16
CA TRP A 576 -19.38 -74.28 11.60
C TRP A 576 -20.64 -74.93 12.20
N TRP A 577 -20.50 -76.11 12.82
CA TRP A 577 -21.61 -76.80 13.47
C TRP A 577 -21.52 -76.62 14.99
N VAL A 578 -22.50 -75.95 15.59
CA VAL A 578 -22.63 -75.83 17.05
C VAL A 578 -23.51 -76.97 17.56
N SER A 579 -22.93 -77.92 18.28
CA SER A 579 -23.72 -79.02 18.89
C SER A 579 -24.63 -78.50 20.01
N LYS A 580 -25.79 -79.13 20.22
CA LYS A 580 -26.72 -78.75 21.32
C LYS A 580 -26.05 -78.84 22.71
N SER A 581 -25.03 -79.67 22.87
CA SER A 581 -24.21 -79.80 24.07
C SER A 581 -23.13 -78.70 24.24
N MET A 582 -22.85 -77.91 23.20
CA MET A 582 -21.99 -76.71 23.28
C MET A 582 -22.75 -75.45 23.71
N LEU A 583 -24.08 -75.40 23.53
CA LEU A 583 -24.88 -74.23 23.93
C LEU A 583 -24.71 -73.85 25.43
N PRO A 584 -24.67 -74.80 26.39
CA PRO A 584 -24.39 -74.47 27.80
C PRO A 584 -22.95 -74.02 28.06
N LYS A 585 -22.00 -74.32 27.16
CA LYS A 585 -20.59 -73.88 27.26
C LYS A 585 -20.39 -72.47 26.69
N LEU A 586 -21.32 -71.98 25.86
CA LEU A 586 -21.37 -70.61 25.35
C LEU A 586 -21.99 -69.64 26.38
N THR A 587 -22.76 -70.15 27.33
CA THR A 587 -23.25 -69.40 28.47
C THR A 587 -22.20 -69.46 29.59
N THR A 588 -21.42 -68.39 29.76
CA THR A 588 -20.58 -68.25 30.96
C THR A 588 -21.46 -67.81 32.12
N GLY A 589 -21.35 -68.48 33.27
CA GLY A 589 -21.97 -68.00 34.52
C GLY A 589 -21.29 -66.70 34.94
N ARG A 590 -21.83 -65.57 34.51
CA ARG A 590 -21.32 -64.24 34.86
C ARG A 590 -21.95 -63.78 36.16
N SER A 591 -21.19 -63.03 36.95
CA SER A 591 -21.77 -62.32 38.09
C SER A 591 -22.72 -61.21 37.60
N ASN A 592 -23.72 -60.87 38.42
CA ASN A 592 -24.60 -59.73 38.14
C ASN A 592 -23.81 -58.42 37.95
N VAL A 593 -22.64 -58.30 38.56
CA VAL A 593 -21.76 -57.12 38.46
C VAL A 593 -21.15 -57.01 37.05
N GLU A 594 -20.60 -58.11 36.54
CA GLU A 594 -19.92 -58.13 35.24
C GLU A 594 -20.91 -57.90 34.09
N GLN A 595 -22.12 -58.47 34.19
CA GLN A 595 -23.16 -58.28 33.19
C GLN A 595 -23.59 -56.80 33.10
N VAL A 596 -23.87 -56.17 34.24
CA VAL A 596 -24.28 -54.75 34.27
C VAL A 596 -23.14 -53.84 33.81
N ARG A 597 -21.88 -54.16 34.13
CA ARG A 597 -20.71 -53.41 33.63
C ARG A 597 -20.63 -53.43 32.10
N GLU A 598 -20.77 -54.60 31.47
CA GLU A 598 -20.77 -54.71 30.01
C GLU A 598 -21.95 -53.95 29.38
N ASP A 599 -23.13 -54.04 30.00
CA ASP A 599 -24.32 -53.34 29.51
C ASP A 599 -24.17 -51.82 29.62
N ILE A 600 -23.59 -51.30 30.70
CA ILE A 600 -23.24 -49.86 30.81
C ILE A 600 -22.22 -49.47 29.75
N HIS A 601 -21.17 -50.28 29.56
CA HIS A 601 -20.12 -49.99 28.59
C HIS A 601 -20.67 -49.90 27.16
N ASP A 602 -21.46 -50.87 26.73
CA ASP A 602 -22.08 -50.88 25.40
C ASP A 602 -23.06 -49.72 25.19
N THR A 603 -23.87 -49.45 26.22
CA THR A 603 -24.86 -48.37 26.19
C THR A 603 -24.15 -47.01 26.11
N LEU A 604 -23.12 -46.81 26.93
CA LEU A 604 -22.29 -45.60 26.93
C LEU A 604 -21.55 -45.44 25.59
N HIS A 605 -20.94 -46.50 25.06
CA HIS A 605 -20.21 -46.43 23.80
C HIS A 605 -21.14 -46.07 22.63
N SER A 606 -22.32 -46.71 22.57
CA SER A 606 -23.36 -46.41 21.58
C SER A 606 -23.83 -44.96 21.69
N TYR A 607 -24.18 -44.51 22.90
CA TYR A 607 -24.63 -43.14 23.13
C TYR A 607 -23.52 -42.13 22.79
N TYR A 608 -22.30 -42.36 23.28
CA TYR A 608 -21.16 -41.48 23.07
C TYR A 608 -20.86 -41.26 21.60
N LYS A 609 -20.88 -42.32 20.79
CA LYS A 609 -20.65 -42.20 19.34
C LYS A 609 -21.68 -41.26 18.68
N ILE A 610 -22.96 -41.47 18.98
CA ILE A 610 -24.06 -40.66 18.43
C ILE A 610 -23.99 -39.22 18.93
N ALA A 611 -23.80 -39.02 20.24
CA ALA A 611 -23.70 -37.71 20.86
C ALA A 611 -22.51 -36.92 20.30
N ARG A 612 -21.34 -37.56 20.14
CA ARG A 612 -20.14 -36.95 19.57
C ARG A 612 -20.36 -36.47 18.14
N GLU A 613 -20.89 -37.33 17.26
CA GLU A 613 -21.15 -36.99 15.86
C GLU A 613 -22.13 -35.82 15.75
N ARG A 614 -23.26 -35.88 16.48
CA ARG A 614 -24.22 -34.78 16.56
C ARG A 614 -23.57 -33.49 17.07
N PHE A 615 -22.83 -33.59 18.16
CA PHE A 615 -22.26 -32.43 18.85
C PHE A 615 -21.24 -31.70 17.97
N VAL A 616 -20.35 -32.44 17.28
CA VAL A 616 -19.40 -31.85 16.34
C VAL A 616 -20.15 -31.09 15.23
N ASP A 617 -21.14 -31.71 14.59
CA ASP A 617 -21.92 -31.04 13.54
C ASP A 617 -22.60 -29.76 14.04
N VAL A 618 -23.19 -29.80 15.24
CA VAL A 618 -23.85 -28.64 15.85
C VAL A 618 -22.86 -27.51 16.16
N VAL A 619 -21.69 -27.82 16.72
CA VAL A 619 -20.64 -26.81 16.99
C VAL A 619 -20.14 -26.19 15.69
N LEU A 620 -19.86 -27.01 14.67
CA LEU A 620 -19.39 -26.51 13.38
C LEU A 620 -20.44 -25.62 12.71
N GLN A 621 -21.69 -26.07 12.63
CA GLN A 621 -22.77 -25.31 11.97
C GLN A 621 -23.12 -24.02 12.71
N GLN A 622 -23.21 -24.07 14.04
CA GLN A 622 -23.68 -22.92 14.81
C GLN A 622 -22.52 -21.99 15.19
N ALA A 623 -21.51 -22.48 15.92
CA ALA A 623 -20.45 -21.61 16.44
C ALA A 623 -19.51 -21.10 15.34
N VAL A 624 -19.20 -21.92 14.33
CA VAL A 624 -18.29 -21.53 13.23
C VAL A 624 -19.06 -20.95 12.05
N PHE A 625 -19.89 -21.73 11.37
CA PHE A 625 -20.57 -21.25 10.15
C PHE A 625 -21.56 -20.12 10.43
N HIS A 626 -22.49 -20.29 11.37
CA HIS A 626 -23.46 -19.24 11.65
C HIS A 626 -22.81 -18.01 12.30
N PHE A 627 -22.17 -18.12 13.47
CA PHE A 627 -21.70 -16.93 14.18
C PHE A 627 -20.48 -16.23 13.56
N LEU A 628 -19.59 -16.96 12.86
CA LEU A 628 -18.40 -16.33 12.26
C LEU A 628 -18.56 -15.98 10.77
N LEU A 629 -19.39 -16.69 10.01
CA LEU A 629 -19.49 -16.47 8.55
C LEU A 629 -20.82 -15.84 8.10
N ASP A 630 -21.96 -16.33 8.61
CA ASP A 630 -23.27 -15.99 8.02
C ASP A 630 -24.14 -15.04 8.84
N ALA A 631 -23.92 -14.93 10.14
CA ALA A 631 -24.74 -14.10 11.02
C ALA A 631 -24.72 -12.65 10.56
N LYS A 632 -25.87 -11.97 10.64
CA LYS A 632 -25.96 -10.52 10.38
C LYS A 632 -25.08 -9.71 11.32
N THR A 633 -24.87 -10.23 12.53
CA THR A 633 -23.98 -9.67 13.54
C THR A 633 -22.59 -10.31 13.50
N GLY A 634 -22.31 -11.15 12.51
CA GLY A 634 -21.04 -11.83 12.33
C GLY A 634 -19.93 -10.87 11.86
N PRO A 635 -18.66 -11.25 12.03
CA PRO A 635 -17.51 -10.38 11.81
C PRO A 635 -17.40 -9.90 10.35
N LEU A 636 -17.79 -10.73 9.38
CA LEU A 636 -17.76 -10.41 7.95
C LEU A 636 -18.86 -9.41 7.53
N LYS A 637 -19.92 -9.26 8.33
CA LYS A 637 -21.06 -8.36 8.05
C LYS A 637 -21.02 -7.06 8.84
N ILE A 638 -19.94 -6.81 9.61
CA ILE A 638 -19.79 -5.58 10.38
C ILE A 638 -19.49 -4.39 9.46
N PHE A 639 -18.55 -4.53 8.51
CA PHE A 639 -18.14 -3.45 7.63
C PHE A 639 -18.93 -3.50 6.32
N THR A 640 -19.90 -2.62 6.17
CA THR A 640 -20.80 -2.55 5.01
C THR A 640 -20.95 -1.12 4.49
N PRO A 641 -21.33 -0.93 3.22
CA PRO A 641 -21.66 0.40 2.70
C PRO A 641 -22.73 1.13 3.54
N ASP A 642 -23.73 0.40 4.04
CA ASP A 642 -24.76 0.95 4.92
C ASP A 642 -24.18 1.49 6.24
N LEU A 643 -23.19 0.81 6.82
CA LEU A 643 -22.48 1.31 7.99
C LEU A 643 -21.79 2.64 7.67
N VAL A 644 -21.13 2.73 6.52
CA VAL A 644 -20.41 3.93 6.09
C VAL A 644 -21.37 5.11 5.87
N MET A 645 -22.57 4.84 5.33
CA MET A 645 -23.62 5.85 5.19
C MET A 645 -24.13 6.37 6.55
N GLY A 646 -24.12 5.53 7.58
CA GLY A 646 -24.49 5.89 8.95
C GLY A 646 -23.43 6.63 9.76
N LEU A 647 -22.19 6.78 9.25
CA LEU A 647 -21.12 7.48 9.97
C LEU A 647 -21.35 8.99 10.00
N ASP A 648 -21.08 9.59 11.17
CA ASP A 648 -21.08 11.04 11.32
C ASP A 648 -19.82 11.69 10.71
N ASN A 649 -19.85 13.02 10.54
CA ASN A 649 -18.73 13.75 9.92
C ASN A 649 -17.44 13.70 10.75
N LYS A 650 -17.53 13.53 12.08
CA LYS A 650 -16.35 13.44 12.95
C LYS A 650 -15.67 12.08 12.79
N GLN A 651 -16.47 11.01 12.73
CA GLN A 651 -16.01 9.65 12.46
C GLN A 651 -15.41 9.54 11.05
N LEU A 652 -16.04 10.13 10.04
CA LEU A 652 -15.49 10.17 8.68
C LEU A 652 -14.13 10.89 8.63
N GLN A 653 -14.02 12.04 9.31
CA GLN A 653 -12.78 12.80 9.36
C GLN A 653 -11.68 12.06 10.14
N MET A 654 -12.03 11.34 11.21
CA MET A 654 -11.08 10.55 11.99
C MET A 654 -10.56 9.34 11.19
N ILE A 655 -11.44 8.65 10.47
CA ILE A 655 -11.08 7.42 9.75
C ILE A 655 -10.42 7.70 8.41
N ALA A 656 -11.02 8.56 7.59
CA ALA A 656 -10.61 8.76 6.19
C ALA A 656 -10.19 10.21 5.88
N GLY A 657 -10.02 11.03 6.92
CA GLY A 657 -9.51 12.39 6.75
C GLY A 657 -8.08 12.39 6.25
N GLU A 658 -7.81 13.20 5.23
CA GLU A 658 -6.43 13.49 4.82
C GLU A 658 -5.72 14.28 5.92
N ASP A 659 -4.44 13.95 6.12
CA ASP A 659 -3.57 14.74 6.97
C ASP A 659 -3.33 16.12 6.36
N VAL A 660 -2.98 17.07 7.22
CA VAL A 660 -2.78 18.46 6.83
C VAL A 660 -1.65 18.60 5.82
N ALA A 661 -0.59 17.77 5.90
CA ALA A 661 0.52 17.85 4.96
C ALA A 661 0.13 17.35 3.56
N THR A 662 -0.59 16.23 3.46
CA THR A 662 -1.14 15.73 2.19
C THR A 662 -2.12 16.72 1.57
N ARG A 663 -2.99 17.32 2.37
CA ARG A 663 -3.91 18.37 1.86
C ARG A 663 -3.13 19.55 1.31
N ASN A 664 -2.19 20.10 2.07
CA ASN A 664 -1.37 21.24 1.63
C ASN A 664 -0.56 20.89 0.36
N ARG A 665 -0.01 19.68 0.29
CA ARG A 665 0.73 19.22 -0.89
C ARG A 665 -0.17 19.07 -2.11
N ARG A 666 -1.40 18.56 -1.93
CA ARG A 666 -2.41 18.48 -3.00
C ARG A 666 -2.80 19.87 -3.50
N ASP A 667 -2.95 20.85 -2.61
CA ASP A 667 -3.28 22.23 -2.99
C ASP A 667 -2.16 22.88 -3.80
N ILE A 668 -0.90 22.70 -3.38
CA ILE A 668 0.29 23.18 -4.11
C ILE A 668 0.33 22.55 -5.50
N LEU A 669 0.22 21.21 -5.59
CA LEU A 669 0.23 20.50 -6.87
C LEU A 669 -0.92 20.92 -7.79
N THR A 670 -2.09 21.23 -7.23
CA THR A 670 -3.25 21.68 -8.00
C THR A 670 -2.95 23.03 -8.65
N ARG A 671 -2.48 24.01 -7.86
CA ARG A 671 -2.04 25.31 -8.38
C ARG A 671 -0.93 25.19 -9.40
N ASP A 672 0.11 24.39 -9.12
CA ASP A 672 1.24 24.21 -10.03
C ASP A 672 0.79 23.59 -11.34
N THR A 673 -0.12 22.61 -11.29
CA THR A 673 -0.68 21.95 -12.49
C THR A 673 -1.54 22.90 -13.31
N GLU A 674 -2.35 23.74 -12.68
CA GLU A 674 -3.12 24.80 -13.36
C GLU A 674 -2.19 25.81 -14.04
N ASN A 675 -1.17 26.30 -13.33
CA ASN A 675 -0.18 27.22 -13.88
C ASN A 675 0.59 26.62 -15.07
N LEU A 676 1.00 25.35 -14.97
CA LEU A 676 1.71 24.66 -16.05
C LEU A 676 0.80 24.43 -17.27
N LYS A 677 -0.51 24.20 -17.07
CA LYS A 677 -1.48 24.09 -18.16
C LYS A 677 -1.69 25.43 -18.87
N LEU A 678 -1.85 26.51 -18.11
CA LEU A 678 -1.94 27.88 -18.67
C LEU A 678 -0.68 28.22 -19.46
N ALA A 679 0.51 27.98 -18.89
CA ALA A 679 1.77 28.17 -19.59
C ALA A 679 1.84 27.35 -20.89
N MET A 680 1.31 26.12 -20.91
CA MET A 680 1.26 25.31 -22.12
C MET A 680 0.31 25.87 -23.19
N GLU A 681 -0.83 26.45 -22.78
CA GLU A 681 -1.77 27.10 -23.68
C GLU A 681 -1.16 28.36 -24.31
N GLU A 682 -0.51 29.21 -23.50
CA GLU A 682 0.23 30.37 -24.00
C GLU A 682 1.33 29.96 -25.00
N LEU A 683 2.09 28.91 -24.69
CA LEU A 683 3.10 28.35 -25.59
C LEU A 683 2.53 27.75 -26.88
N ARG A 684 1.25 27.36 -26.89
CA ARG A 684 0.55 26.92 -28.12
C ARG A 684 0.10 28.09 -28.98
N MET A 685 -0.33 29.19 -28.35
CA MET A 685 -0.77 30.42 -29.01
C MET A 685 0.39 31.26 -29.56
N SER A 686 1.61 31.06 -29.06
CA SER A 686 2.81 31.77 -29.50
C SER A 686 3.44 31.21 -30.80
N LYS A 687 2.74 30.33 -31.53
CA LYS A 687 3.10 29.91 -32.90
C LYS A 687 2.60 30.91 -33.92
#